data_AF-A0AAN7MUP5-F1
#
_entry.id   AF-A0AAN7MUP5-F1
#
_cell.length_a   1.000
_cell.length_b   1.000
_cell.length_c   1.000
_cell.angle_alpha   90.00
_cell.angle_beta   90.00
_cell.angle_gamma   90.00
#
_symmetry.space_group_name_H-M   'P 1'
#
loop_
_entity.id
_entity.type
_entity.pdbx_description
1 polymer ?
#
loop_
_entity_poly.entity_id
_entity_poly.type
_entity_poly.pdbx_seq_one_letter_code
_entity_poly.pdbx_strand_id
1 'polypeptide(L)'
;MAEAQEGPGRRGKRAGAEAEEPAEAEEAERPGRRRRRWAAGRAGPGRGRARARGRGRGRAGAQLDSAGAGRGAGPARPGGGCQASSEAWPGPHPLPGSFQPAAEPLGTTVLHDTVSTRPQPLPARHFDTRTTEPISFFLSSLEELLAWQPDSNDDFNVSAVPLAKRQPPLLSKRPRTLVCHDMRGGYLEDRFIQGSATRNPYVFYHWRYIDIFVYFSHHAVTIPPVCWTNAAHRNGVPVLANAALTASPGTFITEWTDGEKLCEAFLAGGEEAYRAVSEQLARIAQHYRFDGWLVNMENTLSAAAVGNLPPFLRHLTAQVHSAVPEGLVIWYDSVLQNGTLKWQNELNEENRVFFDACDGLFTNYNWKEEHLERTRGLAGPRHTDVYVGIDVFARGDVIGGGFDTDKSLRLIRQYGLSAAIFAPGWVYEHLGAENFLDNENKFWGLLAEYLPTHSICTLPLATSFSLGMGTSRFLAGKEEQAGPWYDLSTQEIQPLYAEREGRLSTSCCLQDAWSGGSSLRVQGTIPAGEEHVAIRLFSLQMPAPPKLFLTLLYKLEGPHPDEFTVALELTTWDSSTCHEGDVTSLPEPNGRHQPWFLPAPPPGLAGLLAACDRDSHGWTSRCYELDLRDCSLRDLSLLVSRQQPGPAETPFSCLLGELRVSARRCRPRAAPRRESGRAPAAPGPARPRPARPGPDGPAVPPQVLDAASAAAAPPQVRGLAASQLWWQEGPGPEQLSLSLTLRWAFPPGRARCFRLRSRGAGCGRGRAPAELLGLAPACLYRAVGLPLPRPPAGQPCRLELLVEPVLRDELPVDPGRWGRLVLLYSAPAGGTGGDGR
;
A
#
# COMPACT_ATOMS: atom_id res chain seq x y z
N MET A 1 52.99 55.34 20.35
CA MET A 1 53.81 56.05 21.36
C MET A 1 52.91 57.03 22.11
N ALA A 2 53.04 57.22 23.42
CA ALA A 2 54.05 56.67 24.32
C ALA A 2 53.50 55.55 25.24
N GLU A 3 54.41 54.75 25.80
CA GLU A 3 54.18 53.81 26.89
C GLU A 3 54.56 54.45 28.24
N ALA A 4 53.91 54.01 29.34
CA ALA A 4 54.43 53.92 30.72
C ALA A 4 53.25 53.52 31.63
N GLN A 5 53.07 52.23 31.96
CA GLN A 5 53.76 51.45 33.00
C GLN A 5 53.07 51.50 34.38
N GLU A 6 53.17 50.38 35.11
CA GLU A 6 52.24 49.95 36.16
C GLU A 6 52.58 50.48 37.58
N GLY A 7 51.59 50.41 38.48
CA GLY A 7 51.78 50.60 39.92
C GLY A 7 50.80 49.74 40.74
N PRO A 8 51.24 48.72 41.51
CA PRO A 8 50.33 47.71 42.09
C PRO A 8 50.12 47.77 43.62
N GLY A 9 48.87 47.52 44.05
CA GLY A 9 48.60 46.53 45.13
C GLY A 9 47.91 46.94 46.45
N ARG A 10 46.91 46.11 46.84
CA ARG A 10 46.41 45.81 48.23
C ARG A 10 45.65 46.95 48.96
N ARG A 11 44.47 46.79 49.61
CA ARG A 11 43.53 45.69 49.99
C ARG A 11 42.07 46.25 50.00
N GLY A 12 40.94 45.52 50.04
CA GLY A 12 40.67 44.08 49.90
C GLY A 12 39.98 43.36 51.10
N LYS A 13 38.62 43.38 51.22
CA LYS A 13 37.81 42.38 51.99
C LYS A 13 36.26 42.51 51.83
N ARG A 14 35.55 41.38 51.98
CA ARG A 14 34.08 41.12 52.05
C ARG A 14 33.27 41.27 50.74
N ALA A 15 32.22 40.45 50.48
CA ALA A 15 31.86 39.10 50.98
C ALA A 15 30.74 38.50 50.09
N GLY A 16 30.72 37.17 49.89
CA GLY A 16 29.64 36.45 49.23
C GLY A 16 29.96 34.95 49.07
N ALA A 17 28.98 34.09 49.34
CA ALA A 17 28.98 32.64 49.10
C ALA A 17 27.90 32.32 48.03
N GLU A 18 27.73 31.13 47.46
CA GLU A 18 28.30 29.79 47.73
C GLU A 18 28.21 28.91 46.44
N ALA A 19 28.62 27.64 46.54
CA ALA A 19 28.43 26.45 45.67
C ALA A 19 27.31 26.44 44.58
N GLU A 20 27.35 25.64 43.49
CA GLU A 20 28.27 24.55 43.05
C GLU A 20 28.10 24.25 41.53
N GLU A 21 29.09 23.61 40.89
CA GLU A 21 28.99 23.00 39.55
C GLU A 21 29.04 21.45 39.63
N PRO A 22 28.38 20.74 38.70
CA PRO A 22 28.81 19.43 38.24
C PRO A 22 29.36 19.50 36.80
N ALA A 23 30.44 18.75 36.52
CA ALA A 23 31.09 18.71 35.21
C ALA A 23 31.12 17.29 34.62
N GLU A 24 30.84 17.18 33.32
CA GLU A 24 31.11 16.01 32.45
C GLU A 24 31.61 16.56 31.11
N ALA A 25 32.87 16.30 30.71
CA ALA A 25 33.41 15.05 30.15
C ALA A 25 33.36 15.07 28.61
N GLU A 26 34.45 15.55 27.99
CA GLU A 26 34.64 15.64 26.54
C GLU A 26 35.61 14.54 26.07
N GLU A 27 35.16 13.63 25.19
CA GLU A 27 36.03 12.75 24.42
C GLU A 27 35.43 12.48 23.04
N ALA A 28 36.22 12.61 21.97
CA ALA A 28 35.73 12.64 20.59
C ALA A 28 36.61 11.83 19.62
N GLU A 29 36.17 10.63 19.25
CA GLU A 29 36.81 9.82 18.21
C GLU A 29 36.18 9.97 16.83
N ARG A 30 37.03 10.11 15.80
CA ARG A 30 36.65 10.07 14.37
C ARG A 30 37.13 8.76 13.73
N PRO A 31 36.27 7.91 13.17
CA PRO A 31 36.72 6.75 12.39
C PRO A 31 37.31 7.18 11.04
N GLY A 32 38.60 6.92 10.84
CA GLY A 32 39.35 7.34 9.64
C GLY A 32 39.26 6.37 8.45
N ARG A 33 39.32 6.94 7.23
CA ARG A 33 39.41 6.18 5.95
C ARG A 33 40.61 5.21 5.96
N ARG A 34 40.39 3.93 5.62
CA ARG A 34 41.49 3.01 5.27
C ARG A 34 41.22 2.25 3.97
N ARG A 35 41.88 2.67 2.88
CA ARG A 35 42.12 1.80 1.71
C ARG A 35 42.95 0.59 2.15
N ARG A 36 42.62 -0.61 1.67
CA ARG A 36 43.54 -1.77 1.67
C ARG A 36 43.69 -2.29 0.25
N ARG A 37 44.93 -2.41 -0.22
CA ARG A 37 45.26 -3.20 -1.42
C ARG A 37 45.26 -4.68 -1.03
N TRP A 38 44.81 -5.55 -1.92
CA TRP A 38 45.13 -6.98 -1.85
C TRP A 38 46.19 -7.32 -2.90
N ALA A 39 47.13 -8.17 -2.52
CA ALA A 39 48.18 -8.69 -3.39
C ALA A 39 47.93 -10.17 -3.66
N ALA A 40 48.26 -10.65 -4.87
CA ALA A 40 48.05 -12.03 -5.26
C ALA A 40 49.08 -12.98 -4.64
N GLY A 41 48.67 -14.20 -4.31
CA GLY A 41 49.54 -15.29 -3.88
C GLY A 41 49.03 -16.65 -4.37
N ARG A 42 49.92 -17.49 -4.90
CA ARG A 42 49.62 -18.85 -5.40
C ARG A 42 50.38 -19.93 -4.63
N ALA A 43 49.66 -20.83 -3.99
CA ALA A 43 50.04 -22.21 -3.60
C ALA A 43 48.74 -22.90 -3.11
N GLY A 44 48.57 -24.21 -3.05
CA GLY A 44 49.44 -25.37 -3.29
C GLY A 44 48.91 -26.54 -2.43
N PRO A 45 48.56 -27.72 -2.98
CA PRO A 45 47.61 -28.62 -2.30
C PRO A 45 48.23 -29.59 -1.28
N GLY A 46 47.51 -29.84 -0.18
CA GLY A 46 47.82 -30.88 0.83
C GLY A 46 46.76 -31.98 0.87
N ARG A 47 47.17 -33.24 1.06
CA ARG A 47 46.28 -34.43 1.20
C ARG A 47 46.31 -34.98 2.62
N GLY A 48 45.16 -35.49 3.10
CA GLY A 48 45.05 -36.28 4.34
C GLY A 48 43.96 -37.36 4.25
N ARG A 49 44.12 -38.52 4.90
CA ARG A 49 43.18 -39.65 4.90
C ARG A 49 43.11 -40.37 6.26
N ALA A 50 41.93 -40.39 6.88
CA ALA A 50 41.50 -41.21 8.04
C ALA A 50 39.93 -41.18 8.08
N ARG A 51 39.09 -42.16 8.47
CA ARG A 51 39.16 -43.54 9.02
C ARG A 51 39.56 -43.69 10.52
N ALA A 52 38.82 -44.42 11.38
CA ALA A 52 37.63 -45.27 11.17
C ALA A 52 36.76 -45.56 12.45
N ARG A 53 35.49 -45.94 12.22
CA ARG A 53 34.65 -47.00 12.88
C ARG A 53 34.41 -47.07 14.41
N GLY A 54 33.11 -47.15 14.76
CA GLY A 54 32.50 -47.88 15.90
C GLY A 54 31.04 -47.42 16.08
N ARG A 55 29.92 -48.17 16.01
CA ARG A 55 29.43 -49.54 16.33
C ARG A 55 28.90 -49.76 17.77
N GLY A 56 27.58 -49.57 17.96
CA GLY A 56 26.75 -50.09 19.07
C GLY A 56 25.54 -50.91 18.54
N ARG A 57 24.65 -51.42 19.41
CA ARG A 57 23.48 -52.27 19.03
C ARG A 57 22.37 -52.40 20.10
N GLY A 58 21.12 -52.53 19.66
CA GLY A 58 19.89 -52.83 20.44
C GLY A 58 18.69 -52.09 19.80
N ARG A 59 17.51 -52.62 19.43
CA ARG A 59 16.70 -53.84 19.80
C ARG A 59 16.33 -53.90 21.28
N ALA A 60 15.06 -54.10 21.69
CA ALA A 60 13.75 -54.21 21.00
C ALA A 60 12.61 -53.96 22.04
N GLY A 61 11.31 -53.82 21.73
CA GLY A 61 10.54 -53.87 20.47
C GLY A 61 9.31 -54.82 20.57
N ALA A 62 8.08 -54.36 20.24
CA ALA A 62 6.82 -55.10 20.42
C ALA A 62 5.77 -54.78 19.32
N GLN A 63 4.72 -55.61 19.21
CA GLN A 63 3.68 -55.61 18.15
C GLN A 63 2.31 -56.06 18.73
N LEU A 64 1.27 -56.18 17.88
CA LEU A 64 -0.14 -56.58 18.12
C LEU A 64 -1.12 -55.41 18.39
N ASP A 65 -2.39 -55.42 17.95
CA ASP A 65 -3.01 -55.98 16.72
C ASP A 65 -4.50 -55.58 16.67
N SER A 66 -5.03 -55.23 15.49
CA SER A 66 -6.47 -55.40 15.09
C SER A 66 -7.57 -54.65 15.89
N ALA A 67 -8.82 -54.48 15.43
CA ALA A 67 -9.41 -54.37 14.10
C ALA A 67 -10.83 -53.77 14.24
N GLY A 68 -11.45 -53.35 13.12
CA GLY A 68 -12.90 -53.08 13.10
C GLY A 68 -13.33 -52.11 12.00
N ALA A 69 -14.23 -52.54 11.12
CA ALA A 69 -14.83 -51.71 10.07
C ALA A 69 -16.37 -51.75 10.15
N GLY A 70 -17.03 -50.66 9.78
CA GLY A 70 -18.49 -50.57 9.73
C GLY A 70 -18.97 -49.54 8.70
N ARG A 71 -19.79 -49.98 7.74
CA ARG A 71 -20.53 -49.13 6.80
C ARG A 71 -22.01 -49.12 7.20
N GLY A 72 -22.72 -48.01 7.03
CA GLY A 72 -24.17 -47.94 7.23
C GLY A 72 -24.77 -46.63 6.71
N ALA A 73 -25.87 -46.71 5.96
CA ALA A 73 -26.52 -45.56 5.33
C ALA A 73 -27.56 -44.87 6.26
N GLY A 74 -28.02 -43.69 5.87
CA GLY A 74 -29.29 -43.11 6.33
C GLY A 74 -30.49 -43.72 5.57
N PRO A 75 -31.63 -43.01 5.38
CA PRO A 75 -31.93 -41.61 5.72
C PRO A 75 -33.28 -41.45 6.48
N ALA A 76 -33.74 -40.20 6.68
CA ALA A 76 -35.12 -39.71 6.40
C ALA A 76 -35.48 -38.44 7.19
N ARG A 77 -36.39 -37.63 6.62
CA ARG A 77 -37.20 -36.62 7.34
C ARG A 77 -38.55 -37.25 7.73
N PRO A 78 -39.30 -36.61 8.64
CA PRO A 78 -40.52 -35.97 8.14
C PRO A 78 -40.61 -34.49 8.53
N GLY A 79 -41.55 -33.78 7.89
CA GLY A 79 -42.00 -32.45 8.32
C GLY A 79 -43.50 -32.46 8.59
N GLY A 80 -43.97 -31.48 9.35
CA GLY A 80 -45.39 -31.28 9.63
C GLY A 80 -45.56 -29.97 10.41
N GLY A 81 -46.50 -29.15 9.98
CA GLY A 81 -46.87 -27.91 10.66
C GLY A 81 -48.38 -27.75 10.66
N CYS A 82 -48.91 -26.98 11.61
CA CYS A 82 -50.28 -26.53 11.64
C CYS A 82 -50.40 -25.21 12.41
N GLN A 83 -51.51 -24.49 12.21
CA GLN A 83 -51.73 -23.14 12.73
C GLN A 83 -52.88 -23.12 13.76
N ALA A 84 -52.75 -22.28 14.79
CA ALA A 84 -53.85 -21.58 15.47
C ALA A 84 -53.21 -20.37 16.21
N SER A 85 -53.64 -19.11 16.10
CA SER A 85 -54.96 -18.51 16.34
C SER A 85 -55.50 -18.82 17.75
N SER A 86 -55.11 -18.08 18.80
CA SER A 86 -55.46 -16.69 19.15
C SER A 86 -56.79 -16.55 19.88
N GLU A 87 -56.73 -16.22 21.18
CA GLU A 87 -57.79 -15.49 21.89
C GLU A 87 -57.19 -14.77 23.11
N ALA A 88 -57.83 -13.71 23.59
CA ALA A 88 -57.29 -12.83 24.63
C ALA A 88 -58.38 -12.26 25.54
N TRP A 89 -58.08 -12.19 26.85
CA TRP A 89 -58.92 -11.54 27.88
C TRP A 89 -58.01 -10.68 28.80
N PRO A 90 -58.57 -9.67 29.51
CA PRO A 90 -57.83 -8.46 29.88
C PRO A 90 -56.95 -8.60 31.13
N GLY A 91 -55.89 -7.79 31.18
CA GLY A 91 -54.99 -7.68 32.33
C GLY A 91 -55.30 -6.47 33.25
N PRO A 92 -54.58 -6.37 34.39
CA PRO A 92 -54.62 -5.20 35.28
C PRO A 92 -53.63 -4.10 34.86
N HIS A 93 -53.91 -2.86 35.25
CA HIS A 93 -53.02 -1.71 35.00
C HIS A 93 -51.75 -1.73 35.90
N PRO A 94 -50.65 -1.06 35.48
CA PRO A 94 -49.32 -1.28 36.06
C PRO A 94 -49.04 -0.49 37.35
N LEU A 95 -48.15 -1.04 38.17
CA LEU A 95 -47.44 -0.29 39.22
C LEU A 95 -46.29 0.54 38.58
N PRO A 96 -46.03 1.78 39.06
CA PRO A 96 -44.95 2.61 38.53
C PRO A 96 -43.58 2.12 39.02
N GLY A 97 -42.68 1.74 38.10
CA GLY A 97 -41.30 1.37 38.45
C GLY A 97 -40.50 0.61 37.39
N SER A 98 -41.15 0.01 36.39
CA SER A 98 -40.47 -0.73 35.32
C SER A 98 -39.90 0.19 34.23
N PHE A 99 -38.61 0.52 34.33
CA PHE A 99 -37.85 1.01 33.19
C PHE A 99 -37.87 -0.06 32.08
N GLN A 100 -38.47 0.26 30.93
CA GLN A 100 -38.22 -0.51 29.72
C GLN A 100 -36.74 -0.37 29.33
N PRO A 101 -36.02 -1.45 29.01
CA PRO A 101 -34.74 -1.32 28.34
C PRO A 101 -34.97 -0.65 26.98
N ALA A 102 -34.27 0.45 26.71
CA ALA A 102 -34.32 1.08 25.40
C ALA A 102 -33.88 0.05 24.34
N ALA A 103 -34.60 -0.05 23.23
CA ALA A 103 -34.33 -1.04 22.19
C ALA A 103 -32.87 -0.92 21.70
N GLU A 104 -32.09 -1.99 21.85
CA GLU A 104 -30.71 -2.03 21.34
C GLU A 104 -30.74 -1.81 19.82
N PRO A 105 -29.98 -0.84 19.29
CA PRO A 105 -30.07 -0.48 17.88
C PRO A 105 -29.57 -1.63 16.99
N LEU A 106 -30.24 -1.83 15.84
CA LEU A 106 -29.92 -2.88 14.87
C LEU A 106 -28.43 -2.85 14.52
N GLY A 107 -27.77 -4.02 14.63
CA GLY A 107 -26.33 -4.14 14.40
C GLY A 107 -25.48 -4.05 15.67
N THR A 108 -26.08 -3.95 16.86
CA THR A 108 -25.37 -4.13 18.13
C THR A 108 -25.17 -5.61 18.46
N THR A 109 -23.92 -6.02 18.64
CA THR A 109 -23.52 -7.31 19.24
C THR A 109 -23.16 -7.08 20.71
N VAL A 110 -23.65 -7.93 21.62
CA VAL A 110 -23.21 -7.94 23.03
C VAL A 110 -22.37 -9.20 23.27
N LEU A 111 -21.18 -9.02 23.83
CA LEU A 111 -20.28 -10.10 24.24
C LEU A 111 -20.07 -10.01 25.76
N HIS A 112 -20.11 -11.16 26.44
CA HIS A 112 -19.72 -11.31 27.83
C HIS A 112 -18.37 -12.02 27.89
N ASP A 113 -17.45 -11.54 28.72
CA ASP A 113 -16.16 -12.17 28.97
C ASP A 113 -15.75 -12.08 30.45
N THR A 114 -14.84 -12.94 30.88
CA THR A 114 -14.24 -12.93 32.22
C THR A 114 -12.75 -12.68 32.09
N VAL A 115 -12.24 -11.64 32.75
CA VAL A 115 -10.82 -11.24 32.68
C VAL A 115 -9.92 -12.43 33.01
N SER A 116 -9.10 -12.83 32.04
CA SER A 116 -8.19 -13.97 32.19
C SER A 116 -6.82 -13.64 31.63
N THR A 117 -5.85 -13.45 32.52
CA THR A 117 -4.44 -13.19 32.20
C THR A 117 -3.65 -14.44 31.78
N ARG A 118 -4.36 -15.56 31.51
CA ARG A 118 -3.74 -16.76 30.93
C ARG A 118 -3.28 -16.44 29.49
N PRO A 119 -2.01 -16.68 29.14
CA PRO A 119 -1.54 -16.44 27.77
C PRO A 119 -2.35 -17.23 26.75
N GLN A 120 -2.85 -16.54 25.72
CA GLN A 120 -3.36 -17.16 24.50
C GLN A 120 -2.28 -16.99 23.42
N PRO A 121 -1.44 -18.01 23.16
CA PRO A 121 -0.39 -17.90 22.14
C PRO A 121 -1.03 -17.78 20.76
N LEU A 122 -0.66 -16.73 20.02
CA LEU A 122 -1.02 -16.57 18.62
C LEU A 122 0.09 -17.13 17.70
N PRO A 123 -0.22 -17.50 16.44
CA PRO A 123 0.79 -17.96 15.49
C PRO A 123 1.82 -16.85 15.21
N ALA A 124 3.09 -17.10 15.56
CA ALA A 124 4.19 -16.15 15.33
C ALA A 124 4.47 -15.86 13.84
N ARG A 125 3.87 -16.64 12.92
CA ARG A 125 3.82 -16.33 11.48
C ARG A 125 2.99 -15.07 11.18
N HIS A 126 1.90 -14.87 11.93
CA HIS A 126 0.87 -13.87 11.62
C HIS A 126 0.81 -12.72 12.62
N PHE A 127 1.44 -12.84 13.80
CA PHE A 127 1.40 -11.82 14.86
C PHE A 127 2.78 -11.64 15.51
N ASP A 128 3.13 -10.39 15.83
CA ASP A 128 4.35 -10.07 16.58
C ASP A 128 4.29 -10.70 17.97
N THR A 129 5.40 -11.32 18.40
CA THR A 129 5.45 -12.11 19.64
C THR A 129 5.51 -11.28 20.92
N ARG A 130 5.64 -9.95 20.81
CA ARG A 130 5.67 -9.00 21.94
C ARG A 130 4.40 -8.18 22.03
N THR A 131 3.90 -7.66 20.91
CA THR A 131 2.71 -6.79 20.90
C THR A 131 1.42 -7.54 20.55
N THR A 132 1.52 -8.65 19.82
CA THR A 132 0.41 -9.32 19.12
C THR A 132 -0.28 -8.47 18.04
N GLU A 133 0.37 -7.42 17.54
CA GLU A 133 -0.05 -6.78 16.29
C GLU A 133 0.09 -7.77 15.13
N PRO A 134 -0.86 -7.81 14.19
CA PRO A 134 -0.75 -8.71 13.04
C PRO A 134 0.32 -8.20 12.07
N ILE A 135 1.11 -9.13 11.54
CA ILE A 135 2.28 -8.84 10.72
C ILE A 135 2.26 -9.55 9.37
N SER A 136 2.95 -8.96 8.40
CA SER A 136 3.37 -9.66 7.17
C SER A 136 4.60 -10.52 7.40
N PHE A 137 4.72 -11.57 6.60
CA PHE A 137 5.75 -12.61 6.73
C PHE A 137 6.26 -13.08 5.36
N PHE A 138 7.25 -13.96 5.40
CA PHE A 138 7.84 -14.67 4.27
C PHE A 138 7.81 -16.18 4.57
N LEU A 139 8.11 -17.02 3.57
CA LEU A 139 8.33 -18.47 3.79
C LEU A 139 9.83 -18.76 3.68
N SER A 140 10.38 -19.45 4.68
CA SER A 140 11.84 -19.61 4.82
C SER A 140 12.40 -20.81 4.04
N SER A 141 11.55 -21.72 3.58
CA SER A 141 11.96 -23.00 2.99
C SER A 141 10.96 -23.55 1.98
N LEU A 142 11.41 -24.53 1.19
CA LEU A 142 10.56 -25.31 0.29
C LEU A 142 9.47 -26.11 1.03
N GLU A 143 9.75 -26.54 2.27
CA GLU A 143 8.76 -27.21 3.12
C GLU A 143 7.65 -26.23 3.55
N GLU A 144 8.01 -25.03 4.01
CA GLU A 144 7.03 -23.98 4.33
C GLU A 144 6.21 -23.57 3.10
N LEU A 145 6.85 -23.47 1.92
CA LEU A 145 6.17 -23.21 0.66
C LEU A 145 5.12 -24.29 0.38
N LEU A 146 5.52 -25.56 0.26
CA LEU A 146 4.62 -26.65 -0.13
C LEU A 146 3.57 -26.99 0.93
N ALA A 147 3.86 -26.75 2.22
CA ALA A 147 2.90 -26.93 3.31
C ALA A 147 1.88 -25.78 3.44
N TRP A 148 2.15 -24.61 2.84
CA TRP A 148 1.28 -23.45 2.97
C TRP A 148 -0.16 -23.70 2.49
N GLN A 149 -1.12 -23.38 3.35
CA GLN A 149 -2.54 -23.35 3.05
C GLN A 149 -3.13 -22.16 3.82
N PRO A 150 -4.03 -21.37 3.20
CA PRO A 150 -4.56 -20.17 3.84
C PRO A 150 -5.50 -20.53 4.99
N ASP A 151 -5.27 -19.93 6.16
CA ASP A 151 -6.15 -19.98 7.32
C ASP A 151 -6.76 -18.58 7.60
N SER A 152 -7.65 -18.47 8.59
CA SER A 152 -8.32 -17.20 8.89
C SER A 152 -7.37 -16.05 9.28
N ASN A 153 -6.16 -16.33 9.76
CA ASN A 153 -5.16 -15.32 10.08
C ASN A 153 -4.50 -14.74 8.81
N ASP A 154 -4.56 -15.43 7.67
CA ASP A 154 -4.06 -14.91 6.40
C ASP A 154 -4.92 -13.76 5.84
N ASP A 155 -6.21 -13.70 6.19
CA ASP A 155 -7.13 -12.60 5.84
C ASP A 155 -6.56 -11.21 6.15
N PHE A 156 -5.68 -11.10 7.15
CA PHE A 156 -4.96 -9.88 7.51
C PHE A 156 -4.04 -9.38 6.39
N ASN A 157 -3.36 -10.30 5.69
CA ASN A 157 -2.39 -10.01 4.65
C ASN A 157 -2.97 -10.02 3.22
N VAL A 158 -4.28 -10.27 3.06
CA VAL A 158 -4.96 -10.25 1.76
C VAL A 158 -5.27 -8.81 1.35
N SER A 159 -4.81 -8.37 0.17
CA SER A 159 -5.07 -7.01 -0.30
C SER A 159 -6.57 -6.74 -0.50
N ALA A 160 -7.04 -5.63 0.06
CA ALA A 160 -8.42 -5.15 -0.09
C ALA A 160 -8.58 -4.17 -1.26
N VAL A 161 -7.48 -3.73 -1.87
CA VAL A 161 -7.46 -2.79 -2.99
C VAL A 161 -7.22 -3.56 -4.29
N PRO A 162 -8.17 -3.59 -5.23
CA PRO A 162 -7.91 -4.14 -6.56
C PRO A 162 -6.99 -3.19 -7.35
N LEU A 163 -6.11 -3.75 -8.19
CA LEU A 163 -5.24 -2.98 -9.09
C LEU A 163 -6.07 -1.99 -9.93
N ALA A 164 -5.78 -0.70 -9.76
CA ALA A 164 -6.48 0.35 -10.49
C ALA A 164 -6.05 0.39 -11.96
N LYS A 165 -7.01 0.62 -12.87
CA LYS A 165 -6.71 0.73 -14.29
C LYS A 165 -5.95 2.02 -14.59
N ARG A 166 -4.95 1.93 -15.47
CA ARG A 166 -4.13 3.05 -15.96
C ARG A 166 -4.11 3.13 -17.49
N GLN A 167 -3.57 4.23 -18.00
CA GLN A 167 -3.24 4.41 -19.42
C GLN A 167 -1.82 5.00 -19.57
N PRO A 168 -1.02 4.56 -20.56
CA PRO A 168 -1.26 3.37 -21.38
C PRO A 168 -1.28 2.07 -20.53
N PRO A 169 -1.80 0.94 -21.04
CA PRO A 169 -1.83 -0.32 -20.29
C PRO A 169 -0.43 -0.87 -20.04
N LEU A 170 -0.27 -1.76 -19.04
CA LEU A 170 1.01 -2.42 -18.72
C LEU A 170 1.60 -3.18 -19.93
N LEU A 171 0.73 -3.81 -20.71
CA LEU A 171 1.07 -4.59 -21.90
C LEU A 171 1.29 -3.73 -23.16
N SER A 172 1.30 -2.40 -23.04
CA SER A 172 1.70 -1.51 -24.14
C SER A 172 3.17 -1.69 -24.50
N LYS A 173 3.51 -1.42 -25.77
CA LYS A 173 4.87 -1.57 -26.31
C LYS A 173 5.75 -0.34 -26.12
N ARG A 174 5.51 0.45 -25.06
CA ARG A 174 6.44 1.53 -24.66
C ARG A 174 7.52 0.99 -23.72
N PRO A 175 8.69 1.63 -23.63
CA PRO A 175 9.64 1.35 -22.56
C PRO A 175 8.96 1.47 -21.19
N ARG A 176 9.36 0.61 -20.24
CA ARG A 176 8.80 0.55 -18.89
C ARG A 176 9.84 0.84 -17.82
N THR A 177 9.38 1.23 -16.63
CA THR A 177 10.20 1.37 -15.40
C THR A 177 9.77 0.32 -14.38
N LEU A 178 10.66 -0.59 -14.03
CA LEU A 178 10.53 -1.45 -12.86
C LEU A 178 11.31 -0.82 -11.70
N VAL A 179 10.76 -0.85 -10.49
CA VAL A 179 11.46 -0.55 -9.23
C VAL A 179 11.58 -1.82 -8.43
N CYS A 180 12.79 -2.15 -7.99
CA CYS A 180 13.06 -3.24 -7.06
C CYS A 180 13.69 -2.63 -5.82
N HIS A 181 12.88 -2.40 -4.77
CA HIS A 181 13.17 -1.32 -3.81
C HIS A 181 14.41 -1.54 -2.93
N ASP A 182 14.80 -2.81 -2.68
CA ASP A 182 15.87 -3.29 -1.78
C ASP A 182 16.22 -2.31 -0.64
N MET A 183 15.45 -2.40 0.45
CA MET A 183 15.48 -1.47 1.58
C MET A 183 15.75 -2.26 2.86
N ARG A 184 17.01 -2.26 3.35
CA ARG A 184 17.50 -3.02 4.52
C ARG A 184 17.05 -4.49 4.61
N GLY A 185 16.85 -5.15 3.47
CA GLY A 185 16.39 -6.54 3.39
C GLY A 185 14.89 -6.76 3.63
N GLY A 186 14.08 -5.72 3.84
CA GLY A 186 12.62 -5.78 3.99
C GLY A 186 12.11 -6.17 5.40
N TYR A 187 10.79 -6.27 5.54
CA TYR A 187 10.04 -6.59 6.77
C TYR A 187 10.48 -5.76 8.00
N LEU A 188 10.57 -4.45 7.77
CA LEU A 188 10.83 -3.42 8.78
C LEU A 188 9.50 -3.06 9.46
N GLU A 189 9.25 -1.76 9.66
CA GLU A 189 8.00 -1.21 10.16
C GLU A 189 6.81 -1.48 9.22
N ASP A 190 7.08 -1.69 7.93
CA ASP A 190 6.09 -2.01 6.90
C ASP A 190 5.45 -3.40 7.08
N ARG A 191 6.04 -4.27 7.91
CA ARG A 191 5.41 -5.53 8.31
C ARG A 191 4.19 -5.32 9.21
N PHE A 192 4.10 -4.20 9.94
CA PHE A 192 2.95 -3.91 10.82
C PHE A 192 1.78 -3.39 9.98
N ILE A 193 0.93 -4.31 9.54
CA ILE A 193 -0.07 -4.06 8.47
C ILE A 193 -1.20 -3.09 8.85
N GLN A 194 -1.39 -2.86 10.15
CA GLN A 194 -2.32 -1.88 10.72
C GLN A 194 -1.61 -0.57 11.13
N GLY A 195 -0.32 -0.46 10.79
CA GLY A 195 0.57 0.63 11.11
C GLY A 195 1.38 0.45 12.40
N SER A 196 2.34 1.34 12.58
CA SER A 196 3.19 1.47 13.78
C SER A 196 3.49 2.94 14.08
N ALA A 197 4.14 3.22 15.21
CA ALA A 197 4.45 4.57 15.69
C ALA A 197 5.77 5.15 15.14
N THR A 198 6.21 4.74 13.94
CA THR A 198 7.50 5.18 13.36
C THR A 198 7.49 6.66 13.02
N ARG A 199 8.54 7.39 13.46
CA ARG A 199 8.69 8.83 13.16
C ARG A 199 9.14 9.12 11.73
N ASN A 200 10.18 8.42 11.26
CA ASN A 200 10.76 8.60 9.94
C ASN A 200 10.78 7.24 9.20
N PRO A 201 9.62 6.70 8.76
CA PRO A 201 9.57 5.48 7.97
C PRO A 201 10.16 5.71 6.57
N TYR A 202 10.57 4.63 5.89
CA TYR A 202 10.73 4.68 4.43
C TYR A 202 9.34 4.62 3.78
N VAL A 203 9.06 5.56 2.88
CA VAL A 203 7.78 5.65 2.17
C VAL A 203 8.02 6.03 0.72
N PHE A 204 7.51 5.18 -0.20
CA PHE A 204 7.49 5.51 -1.62
C PHE A 204 6.15 6.13 -2.01
N TYR A 205 6.19 7.14 -2.87
CA TYR A 205 5.00 7.88 -3.31
C TYR A 205 5.05 8.36 -4.77
N HIS A 206 6.19 8.21 -5.46
CA HIS A 206 6.35 8.61 -6.88
C HIS A 206 5.74 7.61 -7.89
N TRP A 207 4.62 7.00 -7.54
CA TRP A 207 3.98 5.92 -8.31
C TRP A 207 3.61 6.28 -9.75
N ARG A 208 3.47 7.57 -10.09
CA ARG A 208 3.19 8.04 -11.46
C ARG A 208 4.33 7.73 -12.45
N TYR A 209 5.55 7.54 -11.95
CA TYR A 209 6.78 7.39 -12.75
C TYR A 209 7.23 5.94 -12.92
N ILE A 210 6.49 4.95 -12.38
CA ILE A 210 6.90 3.54 -12.35
C ILE A 210 5.80 2.61 -12.89
N ASP A 211 6.21 1.63 -13.69
CA ASP A 211 5.30 0.65 -14.28
C ASP A 211 5.12 -0.59 -13.42
N ILE A 212 6.16 -1.05 -12.73
CA ILE A 212 6.15 -2.27 -11.90
C ILE A 212 6.89 -1.98 -10.60
N PHE A 213 6.36 -2.44 -9.47
CA PHE A 213 7.06 -2.45 -8.19
C PHE A 213 7.38 -3.90 -7.79
N VAL A 214 8.58 -4.17 -7.30
CA VAL A 214 8.98 -5.47 -6.75
C VAL A 214 9.28 -5.28 -5.27
N TYR A 215 8.56 -5.99 -4.41
CA TYR A 215 8.90 -6.05 -3.00
C TYR A 215 10.06 -7.03 -2.81
N PHE A 216 11.23 -6.51 -2.46
CA PHE A 216 12.48 -7.25 -2.42
C PHE A 216 12.95 -7.45 -0.99
N SER A 217 12.98 -8.72 -0.57
CA SER A 217 13.69 -9.19 0.61
C SER A 217 14.66 -10.31 0.23
N HIS A 218 15.54 -10.68 1.14
CA HIS A 218 16.52 -11.76 0.94
C HIS A 218 16.01 -13.15 1.38
N HIS A 219 14.70 -13.32 1.55
CA HIS A 219 14.08 -14.57 2.02
C HIS A 219 13.66 -15.48 0.87
N ALA A 220 13.61 -16.80 1.13
CA ALA A 220 13.43 -17.84 0.11
C ALA A 220 12.16 -17.68 -0.74
N VAL A 221 11.05 -17.27 -0.10
CA VAL A 221 9.83 -16.80 -0.77
C VAL A 221 9.32 -15.57 -0.04
N THR A 222 9.55 -14.40 -0.63
CA THR A 222 9.00 -13.12 -0.17
C THR A 222 7.50 -13.06 -0.47
N ILE A 223 6.69 -12.62 0.49
CA ILE A 223 5.28 -12.24 0.27
C ILE A 223 5.17 -10.73 0.58
N PRO A 224 4.89 -9.86 -0.40
CA PRO A 224 4.83 -8.41 -0.21
C PRO A 224 3.91 -8.03 0.96
N PRO A 225 4.37 -7.20 1.92
CA PRO A 225 3.50 -6.73 2.97
C PRO A 225 2.30 -6.00 2.39
N VAL A 226 1.10 -6.34 2.88
CA VAL A 226 -0.18 -5.97 2.25
C VAL A 226 -0.35 -4.45 2.07
N CYS A 227 0.34 -3.66 2.89
CA CYS A 227 0.37 -2.21 2.84
C CYS A 227 1.00 -1.67 1.53
N TRP A 228 2.05 -2.31 1.01
CA TRP A 228 2.66 -1.98 -0.29
C TRP A 228 1.71 -2.31 -1.44
N THR A 229 1.14 -3.52 -1.44
CA THR A 229 0.15 -3.95 -2.43
C THR A 229 -1.05 -3.01 -2.44
N ASN A 230 -1.59 -2.63 -1.27
CA ASN A 230 -2.68 -1.68 -1.13
C ASN A 230 -2.35 -0.28 -1.72
N ALA A 231 -1.14 0.24 -1.48
CA ALA A 231 -0.72 1.56 -1.98
C ALA A 231 -0.43 1.56 -3.49
N ALA A 232 0.29 0.55 -3.98
CA ALA A 232 0.62 0.37 -5.39
C ALA A 232 -0.65 0.15 -6.24
N HIS A 233 -1.54 -0.75 -5.80
CA HIS A 233 -2.80 -1.02 -6.49
C HIS A 233 -3.70 0.22 -6.57
N ARG A 234 -3.79 0.99 -5.49
CA ARG A 234 -4.52 2.28 -5.47
C ARG A 234 -3.96 3.27 -6.51
N ASN A 235 -2.67 3.17 -6.80
CA ASN A 235 -1.96 3.98 -7.78
C ASN A 235 -1.86 3.33 -9.18
N GLY A 236 -2.44 2.15 -9.39
CA GLY A 236 -2.45 1.43 -10.67
C GLY A 236 -1.08 0.86 -11.06
N VAL A 237 -0.26 0.50 -10.07
CA VAL A 237 1.03 -0.16 -10.23
C VAL A 237 0.93 -1.59 -9.70
N PRO A 238 1.22 -2.63 -10.51
CA PRO A 238 1.32 -4.01 -10.03
C PRO A 238 2.52 -4.21 -9.10
N VAL A 239 2.36 -5.10 -8.12
CA VAL A 239 3.39 -5.52 -7.17
C VAL A 239 3.80 -6.97 -7.44
N LEU A 240 5.06 -7.18 -7.79
CA LEU A 240 5.64 -8.52 -7.82
C LEU A 240 6.28 -8.85 -6.47
N ALA A 241 6.12 -10.10 -6.07
CA ALA A 241 6.90 -10.72 -5.02
C ALA A 241 8.29 -11.12 -5.53
N ASN A 242 9.21 -11.40 -4.60
CA ASN A 242 10.52 -11.94 -4.92
C ASN A 242 10.57 -13.44 -4.56
N ALA A 243 10.72 -14.30 -5.56
CA ALA A 243 11.12 -15.69 -5.43
C ALA A 243 12.65 -15.77 -5.55
N ALA A 244 13.35 -15.21 -4.56
CA ALA A 244 14.78 -15.46 -4.39
C ALA A 244 14.96 -16.85 -3.80
N LEU A 245 15.07 -17.87 -4.65
CA LEU A 245 15.25 -19.27 -4.25
C LEU A 245 16.64 -19.55 -3.65
N THR A 246 17.33 -18.48 -3.26
CA THR A 246 18.63 -18.39 -2.62
C THR A 246 18.47 -17.64 -1.30
N ALA A 247 18.73 -18.29 -0.16
CA ALA A 247 18.77 -17.59 1.11
C ALA A 247 19.95 -16.60 1.13
N SER A 248 19.68 -15.33 1.44
CA SER A 248 20.68 -14.26 1.49
C SER A 248 20.47 -13.40 2.75
N PRO A 249 21.54 -12.76 3.26
CA PRO A 249 21.34 -11.50 3.99
C PRO A 249 22.44 -10.44 3.70
N GLY A 250 22.22 -9.59 2.70
CA GLY A 250 22.90 -8.28 2.56
C GLY A 250 24.11 -8.21 1.63
N THR A 251 23.89 -7.67 0.41
CA THR A 251 24.91 -7.27 -0.59
C THR A 251 25.85 -8.35 -1.15
N PHE A 252 25.66 -8.72 -2.43
CA PHE A 252 26.56 -9.60 -3.23
C PHE A 252 26.89 -10.94 -2.54
N ILE A 253 25.89 -11.83 -2.46
CA ILE A 253 26.00 -13.07 -1.67
C ILE A 253 25.90 -14.32 -2.55
N THR A 254 27.06 -14.89 -2.82
CA THR A 254 27.22 -16.33 -3.02
C THR A 254 28.00 -16.91 -1.84
N GLU A 255 27.33 -17.17 -0.73
CA GLU A 255 27.82 -18.09 0.29
C GLU A 255 26.70 -19.05 0.74
N TRP A 256 27.11 -20.27 1.12
CA TRP A 256 26.31 -21.33 1.75
C TRP A 256 25.42 -22.21 0.85
N THR A 257 25.39 -23.50 1.20
CA THR A 257 24.86 -24.62 0.40
C THR A 257 23.33 -24.72 0.35
N ASP A 258 22.61 -23.85 1.05
CA ASP A 258 21.22 -24.13 1.41
C ASP A 258 20.22 -23.59 0.37
N GLY A 259 20.59 -22.53 -0.35
CA GLY A 259 19.94 -22.17 -1.61
C GLY A 259 20.21 -23.20 -2.72
N GLU A 260 21.45 -23.69 -2.85
CA GLU A 260 21.82 -24.77 -3.79
C GLU A 260 20.95 -26.01 -3.58
N LYS A 261 20.86 -26.51 -2.33
CA LYS A 261 19.97 -27.62 -1.95
C LYS A 261 18.51 -27.36 -2.30
N LEU A 262 18.01 -26.14 -2.08
CA LEU A 262 16.63 -25.77 -2.37
C LEU A 262 16.35 -25.85 -3.88
N CYS A 263 17.20 -25.21 -4.69
CA CYS A 263 17.10 -25.24 -6.14
C CYS A 263 17.17 -26.66 -6.71
N GLU A 264 18.15 -27.46 -6.28
CA GLU A 264 18.29 -28.86 -6.71
C GLU A 264 17.09 -29.71 -6.28
N ALA A 265 16.58 -29.53 -5.06
CA ALA A 265 15.50 -30.37 -4.53
C ALA A 265 14.21 -30.34 -5.38
N PHE A 266 13.83 -29.17 -5.93
CA PHE A 266 12.63 -29.09 -6.78
C PHE A 266 12.92 -29.15 -8.28
N LEU A 267 14.06 -28.63 -8.76
CA LEU A 267 14.40 -28.69 -10.19
C LEU A 267 14.95 -30.05 -10.60
N ALA A 268 15.93 -30.60 -9.89
CA ALA A 268 16.43 -31.96 -10.15
C ALA A 268 15.48 -33.05 -9.62
N GLY A 269 14.53 -32.70 -8.75
CA GLY A 269 13.41 -33.54 -8.32
C GLY A 269 12.42 -33.92 -9.45
N GLY A 270 12.47 -33.25 -10.60
CA GLY A 270 11.69 -33.59 -11.79
C GLY A 270 10.35 -32.83 -11.90
N GLU A 271 9.54 -33.23 -12.88
CA GLU A 271 8.37 -32.46 -13.31
C GLU A 271 7.30 -32.28 -12.23
N GLU A 272 7.01 -33.32 -11.44
CA GLU A 272 6.05 -33.24 -10.33
C GLU A 272 6.50 -32.22 -9.27
N ALA A 273 7.80 -32.19 -8.94
CA ALA A 273 8.36 -31.31 -7.92
C ALA A 273 8.33 -29.82 -8.36
N TYR A 274 8.76 -29.51 -9.60
CA TYR A 274 8.71 -28.11 -10.05
C TYR A 274 7.29 -27.63 -10.35
N ARG A 275 6.38 -28.52 -10.78
CA ARG A 275 4.95 -28.18 -10.91
C ARG A 275 4.35 -27.82 -9.57
N ALA A 276 4.55 -28.63 -8.52
CA ALA A 276 4.06 -28.33 -7.18
C ALA A 276 4.55 -26.96 -6.65
N VAL A 277 5.83 -26.62 -6.85
CA VAL A 277 6.38 -25.28 -6.49
C VAL A 277 5.70 -24.15 -7.27
N SER A 278 5.63 -24.27 -8.60
CA SER A 278 5.06 -23.21 -9.45
C SER A 278 3.56 -22.99 -9.26
N GLU A 279 2.79 -24.07 -9.05
CA GLU A 279 1.38 -23.99 -8.68
C GLU A 279 1.18 -23.30 -7.34
N GLN A 280 2.04 -23.60 -6.36
CA GLN A 280 1.95 -23.01 -5.03
C GLN A 280 2.30 -21.52 -5.02
N LEU A 281 3.31 -21.10 -5.77
CA LEU A 281 3.64 -19.67 -5.98
C LEU A 281 2.49 -18.92 -6.65
N ALA A 282 1.81 -19.52 -7.64
CA ALA A 282 0.62 -18.92 -8.27
C ALA A 282 -0.59 -18.84 -7.30
N ARG A 283 -0.81 -19.87 -6.46
CA ARG A 283 -1.85 -19.87 -5.41
C ARG A 283 -1.61 -18.77 -4.37
N ILE A 284 -0.37 -18.56 -3.94
CA ILE A 284 0.02 -17.51 -2.99
C ILE A 284 -0.27 -16.11 -3.58
N ALA A 285 0.16 -15.86 -4.83
CA ALA A 285 -0.10 -14.61 -5.54
C ALA A 285 -1.60 -14.32 -5.67
N GLN A 286 -2.41 -15.32 -6.06
CA GLN A 286 -3.86 -15.20 -6.14
C GLN A 286 -4.54 -14.95 -4.78
N HIS A 287 -4.07 -15.59 -3.71
CA HIS A 287 -4.69 -15.48 -2.40
C HIS A 287 -4.46 -14.11 -1.77
N TYR A 288 -3.20 -13.67 -1.65
CA TYR A 288 -2.87 -12.35 -1.10
C TYR A 288 -3.15 -11.20 -2.07
N ARG A 289 -3.34 -11.52 -3.36
CA ARG A 289 -3.65 -10.62 -4.49
C ARG A 289 -2.53 -9.64 -4.77
N PHE A 290 -1.38 -10.18 -5.17
CA PHE A 290 -0.28 -9.45 -5.81
C PHE A 290 0.02 -10.10 -7.18
N ASP A 291 0.72 -9.38 -8.05
CA ASP A 291 0.67 -9.57 -9.50
C ASP A 291 1.75 -10.51 -10.08
N GLY A 292 2.33 -11.39 -9.26
CA GLY A 292 3.31 -12.39 -9.70
C GLY A 292 4.70 -12.21 -9.09
N TRP A 293 5.75 -12.55 -9.84
CA TRP A 293 7.06 -12.91 -9.29
C TRP A 293 8.26 -12.40 -10.10
N LEU A 294 9.22 -11.76 -9.43
CA LEU A 294 10.62 -11.77 -9.84
C LEU A 294 11.23 -13.09 -9.36
N VAL A 295 11.83 -13.86 -10.26
CA VAL A 295 12.56 -15.10 -9.94
C VAL A 295 14.05 -14.81 -9.99
N ASN A 296 14.74 -14.96 -8.86
CA ASN A 296 16.19 -14.80 -8.76
C ASN A 296 16.84 -16.09 -8.22
N MET A 297 17.92 -16.53 -8.87
CA MET A 297 18.59 -17.80 -8.63
C MET A 297 20.12 -17.68 -8.72
N GLU A 298 20.72 -16.99 -7.76
CA GLU A 298 22.17 -16.77 -7.68
C GLU A 298 22.95 -18.00 -7.14
N ASN A 299 22.69 -19.19 -7.69
CA ASN A 299 23.40 -20.44 -7.36
C ASN A 299 23.86 -21.17 -8.62
N THR A 300 24.95 -21.94 -8.55
CA THR A 300 25.28 -22.90 -9.62
C THR A 300 24.29 -24.07 -9.58
N LEU A 301 23.85 -24.53 -10.74
CA LEU A 301 22.87 -25.61 -10.90
C LEU A 301 23.47 -26.83 -11.59
N SER A 302 23.00 -28.02 -11.22
CA SER A 302 23.31 -29.26 -11.93
C SER A 302 22.68 -29.29 -13.33
N ALA A 303 23.20 -30.15 -14.20
CA ALA A 303 22.66 -30.37 -15.54
C ALA A 303 21.18 -30.83 -15.52
N ALA A 304 20.73 -31.49 -14.44
CA ALA A 304 19.33 -31.85 -14.25
C ALA A 304 18.48 -30.65 -13.83
N ALA A 305 18.97 -29.85 -12.88
CA ALA A 305 18.25 -28.68 -12.40
C ALA A 305 18.11 -27.59 -13.48
N VAL A 306 19.19 -27.23 -14.18
CA VAL A 306 19.12 -26.22 -15.25
C VAL A 306 18.31 -26.70 -16.46
N GLY A 307 18.30 -28.01 -16.75
CA GLY A 307 17.45 -28.58 -17.80
C GLY A 307 15.95 -28.42 -17.52
N ASN A 308 15.56 -28.45 -16.24
CA ASN A 308 14.18 -28.28 -15.79
C ASN A 308 13.79 -26.82 -15.46
N LEU A 309 14.75 -25.89 -15.43
CA LEU A 309 14.49 -24.48 -15.14
C LEU A 309 13.62 -23.77 -16.22
N PRO A 310 13.88 -23.88 -17.54
CA PRO A 310 12.96 -23.31 -18.55
C PRO A 310 11.55 -23.95 -18.55
N PRO A 311 11.38 -25.28 -18.39
CA PRO A 311 10.07 -25.88 -18.13
C PRO A 311 9.36 -25.32 -16.87
N PHE A 312 10.08 -25.13 -15.76
CA PHE A 312 9.55 -24.52 -14.54
C PHE A 312 9.07 -23.07 -14.78
N LEU A 313 9.90 -22.23 -15.41
CA LEU A 313 9.54 -20.83 -15.71
C LEU A 313 8.29 -20.74 -16.59
N ARG A 314 8.17 -21.59 -17.63
CA ARG A 314 6.95 -21.64 -18.47
C ARG A 314 5.72 -22.07 -17.68
N HIS A 315 5.86 -23.03 -16.78
CA HIS A 315 4.74 -23.48 -15.95
C HIS A 315 4.32 -22.42 -14.93
N LEU A 316 5.27 -21.80 -14.24
CA LEU A 316 5.02 -20.68 -13.33
C LEU A 316 4.32 -19.52 -14.05
N THR A 317 4.80 -19.14 -15.23
CA THR A 317 4.19 -18.10 -16.07
C THR A 317 2.75 -18.44 -16.41
N ALA A 318 2.49 -19.65 -16.93
CA ALA A 318 1.14 -20.09 -17.28
C ALA A 318 0.19 -20.15 -16.07
N GLN A 319 0.67 -20.64 -14.91
CA GLN A 319 -0.14 -20.72 -13.69
C GLN A 319 -0.41 -19.33 -13.09
N VAL A 320 0.56 -18.40 -13.14
CA VAL A 320 0.36 -17.00 -12.73
C VAL A 320 -0.65 -16.32 -13.64
N HIS A 321 -0.52 -16.41 -14.98
CA HIS A 321 -1.48 -15.83 -15.93
C HIS A 321 -2.89 -16.41 -15.77
N SER A 322 -3.01 -17.69 -15.42
CA SER A 322 -4.31 -18.33 -15.16
C SER A 322 -4.91 -17.96 -13.79
N ALA A 323 -4.09 -17.53 -12.83
CA ALA A 323 -4.51 -17.27 -11.45
C ALA A 323 -4.69 -15.77 -11.14
N VAL A 324 -3.94 -14.91 -11.81
CA VAL A 324 -3.88 -13.45 -11.59
C VAL A 324 -3.94 -12.71 -12.94
N PRO A 325 -5.00 -11.91 -13.19
CA PRO A 325 -5.12 -11.13 -14.44
C PRO A 325 -3.98 -10.12 -14.61
N GLU A 326 -3.39 -10.05 -15.81
CA GLU A 326 -2.21 -9.21 -16.13
C GLU A 326 -0.96 -9.49 -15.27
N GLY A 327 -0.93 -10.61 -14.54
CA GLY A 327 0.22 -10.99 -13.71
C GLY A 327 1.47 -11.35 -14.52
N LEU A 328 2.65 -11.19 -13.91
CA LEU A 328 3.96 -11.30 -14.56
C LEU A 328 4.91 -12.28 -13.87
N VAL A 329 5.78 -12.92 -14.65
CA VAL A 329 6.97 -13.64 -14.19
C VAL A 329 8.21 -13.06 -14.88
N ILE A 330 9.11 -12.47 -14.11
CA ILE A 330 10.36 -11.86 -14.60
C ILE A 330 11.54 -12.69 -14.10
N TRP A 331 12.49 -12.99 -14.98
CA TRP A 331 13.72 -13.71 -14.65
C TRP A 331 14.89 -12.76 -14.43
N TYR A 332 15.74 -12.99 -13.42
CA TYR A 332 16.98 -12.23 -13.21
C TYR A 332 18.19 -12.91 -13.88
N ASP A 333 18.95 -12.14 -14.66
CA ASP A 333 20.18 -12.54 -15.37
C ASP A 333 21.26 -13.05 -14.40
N SER A 334 21.28 -14.35 -14.15
CA SER A 334 22.05 -14.99 -13.08
C SER A 334 22.76 -16.27 -13.56
N VAL A 335 22.04 -17.38 -13.72
CA VAL A 335 22.58 -18.62 -14.30
C VAL A 335 22.50 -18.63 -15.81
N LEU A 336 23.47 -19.32 -16.43
CA LEU A 336 23.47 -19.66 -17.85
C LEU A 336 22.73 -20.96 -18.12
N GLN A 337 22.37 -21.20 -19.38
CA GLN A 337 21.76 -22.45 -19.89
C GLN A 337 22.54 -23.74 -19.54
N ASN A 338 23.83 -23.62 -19.20
CA ASN A 338 24.70 -24.74 -18.79
C ASN A 338 24.78 -24.96 -17.26
N GLY A 339 24.06 -24.15 -16.46
CA GLY A 339 24.00 -24.24 -15.00
C GLY A 339 25.05 -23.38 -14.26
N THR A 340 26.03 -22.81 -14.97
CA THR A 340 27.03 -21.92 -14.36
C THR A 340 26.38 -20.60 -13.92
N LEU A 341 26.59 -20.21 -12.67
CA LEU A 341 26.27 -18.86 -12.20
C LEU A 341 27.24 -17.84 -12.82
N LYS A 342 26.73 -16.98 -13.69
CA LYS A 342 27.46 -15.86 -14.29
C LYS A 342 26.47 -14.87 -14.90
N TRP A 343 26.27 -13.73 -14.23
CA TRP A 343 25.55 -12.58 -14.77
C TRP A 343 26.16 -12.12 -16.11
N GLN A 344 25.36 -11.90 -17.16
CA GLN A 344 25.85 -11.43 -18.47
C GLN A 344 25.83 -9.92 -18.63
N ASN A 345 24.96 -9.22 -17.90
CA ASN A 345 24.64 -7.79 -18.06
C ASN A 345 23.98 -7.46 -19.42
N GLU A 346 23.43 -8.45 -20.10
CA GLU A 346 22.76 -8.34 -21.40
C GLU A 346 21.79 -9.51 -21.61
N LEU A 347 20.87 -9.39 -22.58
CA LEU A 347 20.25 -10.56 -23.20
C LEU A 347 21.22 -11.13 -24.25
N ASN A 348 21.67 -12.37 -24.08
CA ASN A 348 22.47 -13.09 -25.07
C ASN A 348 22.06 -14.58 -25.16
N GLU A 349 22.62 -15.32 -26.11
CA GLU A 349 22.21 -16.72 -26.36
C GLU A 349 22.50 -17.69 -25.19
N GLU A 350 23.27 -17.29 -24.16
CA GLU A 350 23.52 -18.10 -22.96
C GLU A 350 22.42 -17.96 -21.88
N ASN A 351 21.64 -16.86 -21.89
CA ASN A 351 20.53 -16.62 -20.94
C ASN A 351 19.15 -16.48 -21.62
N ARG A 352 19.10 -16.35 -22.95
CA ARG A 352 17.87 -16.25 -23.76
C ARG A 352 16.85 -17.34 -23.49
N VAL A 353 17.28 -18.59 -23.23
CA VAL A 353 16.39 -19.72 -22.98
C VAL A 353 15.43 -19.51 -21.79
N PHE A 354 15.81 -18.64 -20.84
CA PHE A 354 14.99 -18.23 -19.71
C PHE A 354 14.07 -17.05 -20.06
N PHE A 355 14.56 -16.07 -20.83
CA PHE A 355 13.75 -14.96 -21.36
C PHE A 355 12.61 -15.44 -22.26
N ASP A 356 12.87 -16.43 -23.13
CA ASP A 356 11.87 -17.09 -23.97
C ASP A 356 11.02 -18.12 -23.19
N ALA A 357 11.12 -18.15 -21.85
CA ALA A 357 10.33 -18.99 -20.95
C ALA A 357 9.42 -18.21 -19.97
N CYS A 358 9.53 -16.88 -19.88
CA CYS A 358 8.73 -16.02 -19.00
C CYS A 358 8.47 -14.63 -19.61
N ASP A 359 7.81 -13.73 -18.86
CA ASP A 359 7.31 -12.44 -19.39
C ASP A 359 8.42 -11.39 -19.62
N GLY A 360 9.55 -11.48 -18.91
CA GLY A 360 10.68 -10.58 -19.14
C GLY A 360 11.99 -10.98 -18.48
N LEU A 361 13.06 -10.26 -18.81
CA LEU A 361 14.42 -10.39 -18.25
C LEU A 361 14.78 -9.11 -17.49
N PHE A 362 15.28 -9.24 -16.27
CA PHE A 362 15.95 -8.17 -15.53
C PHE A 362 17.48 -8.44 -15.62
N THR A 363 18.24 -7.54 -16.27
CA THR A 363 19.70 -7.70 -16.42
C THR A 363 20.45 -7.31 -15.16
N ASN A 364 21.64 -7.89 -14.95
CA ASN A 364 22.58 -7.39 -13.96
C ASN A 364 23.15 -5.99 -14.32
N TYR A 365 23.74 -5.32 -13.34
CA TYR A 365 24.01 -3.87 -13.34
C TYR A 365 25.28 -3.42 -14.08
N ASN A 366 26.26 -4.29 -14.31
CA ASN A 366 27.59 -3.90 -14.82
C ASN A 366 27.65 -3.88 -16.37
N TRP A 367 26.56 -3.45 -17.01
CA TRP A 367 26.47 -3.34 -18.47
C TRP A 367 27.20 -2.09 -18.99
N LYS A 368 27.52 -2.10 -20.29
CA LYS A 368 28.08 -0.97 -21.05
C LYS A 368 27.22 -0.73 -22.30
N GLU A 369 27.36 0.39 -22.99
CA GLU A 369 26.49 0.75 -24.12
C GLU A 369 26.35 -0.35 -25.21
N GLU A 370 27.45 -1.00 -25.57
CA GLU A 370 27.50 -2.15 -26.48
C GLU A 370 26.60 -3.35 -26.06
N HIS A 371 26.33 -3.51 -24.76
CA HIS A 371 25.44 -4.53 -24.22
C HIS A 371 23.97 -4.17 -24.49
N LEU A 372 23.63 -2.87 -24.52
CA LEU A 372 22.30 -2.39 -24.89
C LEU A 372 22.00 -2.63 -26.37
N GLU A 373 22.97 -2.37 -27.25
CA GLU A 373 22.83 -2.61 -28.69
C GLU A 373 22.57 -4.10 -28.98
N ARG A 374 23.40 -4.99 -28.40
CA ARG A 374 23.23 -6.45 -28.53
C ARG A 374 21.90 -6.93 -27.94
N THR A 375 21.56 -6.46 -26.73
CA THR A 375 20.27 -6.76 -26.05
C THR A 375 19.07 -6.36 -26.92
N ARG A 376 19.07 -5.12 -27.45
CA ARG A 376 18.01 -4.60 -28.33
C ARG A 376 17.88 -5.42 -29.60
N GLY A 377 19.01 -5.74 -30.23
CA GLY A 377 19.06 -6.55 -31.45
C GLY A 377 18.50 -7.96 -31.26
N LEU A 378 18.85 -8.62 -30.15
CA LEU A 378 18.42 -9.99 -29.86
C LEU A 378 16.98 -10.07 -29.33
N ALA A 379 16.54 -9.13 -28.51
CA ALA A 379 15.17 -9.09 -27.98
C ALA A 379 14.13 -8.75 -29.06
N GLY A 380 14.52 -8.00 -30.09
CA GLY A 380 13.68 -7.72 -31.26
C GLY A 380 12.31 -7.14 -30.88
N PRO A 381 11.17 -7.77 -31.25
CA PRO A 381 9.84 -7.32 -30.85
C PRO A 381 9.58 -7.24 -29.33
N ARG A 382 10.38 -7.94 -28.50
CA ARG A 382 10.28 -7.97 -27.03
C ARG A 382 11.31 -7.08 -26.31
N HIS A 383 11.91 -6.10 -26.99
CA HIS A 383 12.91 -5.20 -26.38
C HIS A 383 12.39 -4.45 -25.13
N THR A 384 11.09 -4.18 -25.04
CA THR A 384 10.44 -3.60 -23.84
C THR A 384 10.28 -4.59 -22.68
N ASP A 385 10.48 -5.88 -22.91
CA ASP A 385 10.40 -6.95 -21.90
C ASP A 385 11.76 -7.21 -21.25
N VAL A 386 12.84 -6.56 -21.73
CA VAL A 386 14.14 -6.53 -21.07
C VAL A 386 14.27 -5.25 -20.24
N TYR A 387 14.34 -5.43 -18.93
CA TYR A 387 14.52 -4.39 -17.92
C TYR A 387 16.02 -4.32 -17.56
N VAL A 388 16.71 -3.33 -18.10
CA VAL A 388 18.14 -3.16 -17.86
C VAL A 388 18.37 -2.64 -16.44
N GLY A 389 19.15 -3.37 -15.65
CA GLY A 389 19.37 -3.08 -14.23
C GLY A 389 20.21 -1.83 -13.98
N ILE A 390 19.77 -0.97 -13.07
CA ILE A 390 20.53 0.17 -12.55
C ILE A 390 20.63 0.03 -11.03
N ASP A 391 21.82 -0.24 -10.50
CA ASP A 391 22.05 -0.23 -9.06
C ASP A 391 22.26 1.19 -8.55
N VAL A 392 21.30 1.70 -7.76
CA VAL A 392 21.37 3.05 -7.19
C VAL A 392 22.48 3.16 -6.13
N PHE A 393 22.94 2.07 -5.52
CA PHE A 393 24.13 2.10 -4.65
C PHE A 393 25.47 2.13 -5.42
N ALA A 394 25.46 1.99 -6.75
CA ALA A 394 26.64 1.93 -7.62
C ALA A 394 27.69 0.88 -7.22
N ARG A 395 27.25 -0.32 -6.81
CA ARG A 395 28.10 -1.45 -6.39
C ARG A 395 28.70 -2.18 -7.59
N GLY A 396 29.76 -1.62 -8.18
CA GLY A 396 30.52 -2.27 -9.24
C GLY A 396 31.14 -1.30 -10.23
N ASP A 397 31.18 -1.72 -11.49
CA ASP A 397 31.65 -0.91 -12.64
C ASP A 397 30.43 -0.44 -13.45
N VAL A 398 29.52 0.28 -12.78
CA VAL A 398 28.28 0.83 -13.35
C VAL A 398 28.52 2.20 -13.99
N ILE A 399 27.56 2.65 -14.83
CA ILE A 399 27.62 3.96 -15.51
C ILE A 399 27.23 5.14 -14.59
N GLY A 400 26.33 4.91 -13.64
CA GLY A 400 25.85 5.93 -12.70
C GLY A 400 24.84 5.37 -11.71
N GLY A 401 24.83 5.93 -10.50
CA GLY A 401 23.97 5.57 -9.38
C GLY A 401 23.86 6.74 -8.39
N GLY A 402 23.06 6.62 -7.34
CA GLY A 402 22.69 7.73 -6.47
C GLY A 402 22.04 8.86 -7.29
N PHE A 403 22.45 10.11 -7.08
CA PHE A 403 21.98 11.22 -7.92
C PHE A 403 22.50 11.19 -9.38
N ASP A 404 23.46 10.32 -9.72
CA ASP A 404 23.93 10.08 -11.10
C ASP A 404 23.15 8.96 -11.83
N THR A 405 22.04 8.48 -11.25
CA THR A 405 21.18 7.43 -11.84
C THR A 405 20.55 7.86 -13.18
N ASP A 406 20.45 9.18 -13.44
CA ASP A 406 19.97 9.76 -14.71
C ASP A 406 20.81 9.29 -15.90
N LYS A 407 22.12 9.16 -15.73
CA LYS A 407 23.09 8.82 -16.79
C LYS A 407 22.83 7.41 -17.32
N SER A 408 22.62 6.48 -16.39
CA SER A 408 22.25 5.09 -16.68
C SER A 408 20.87 5.03 -17.34
N LEU A 409 19.87 5.70 -16.78
CA LEU A 409 18.49 5.65 -17.27
C LEU A 409 18.34 6.28 -18.66
N ARG A 410 18.92 7.46 -18.90
CA ARG A 410 18.94 8.14 -20.22
C ARG A 410 19.48 7.23 -21.30
N LEU A 411 20.61 6.56 -21.04
CA LEU A 411 21.25 5.69 -22.02
C LEU A 411 20.38 4.46 -22.35
N ILE A 412 19.78 3.83 -21.33
CA ILE A 412 18.80 2.74 -21.53
C ILE A 412 17.63 3.19 -22.43
N ARG A 413 17.10 4.40 -22.21
CA ARG A 413 16.01 4.96 -23.03
C ARG A 413 16.40 5.27 -24.48
N GLN A 414 17.64 5.67 -24.75
CA GLN A 414 18.13 5.88 -26.13
C GLN A 414 18.09 4.59 -26.97
N TYR A 415 18.26 3.43 -26.34
CA TYR A 415 18.11 2.12 -26.99
C TYR A 415 16.65 1.59 -26.98
N GLY A 416 15.70 2.35 -26.42
CA GLY A 416 14.29 1.98 -26.33
C GLY A 416 13.99 0.86 -25.32
N LEU A 417 14.94 0.53 -24.45
CA LEU A 417 14.83 -0.57 -23.51
C LEU A 417 14.07 -0.16 -22.24
N SER A 418 13.50 -1.16 -21.54
CA SER A 418 12.97 -0.95 -20.20
C SER A 418 14.10 -0.86 -19.18
N ALA A 419 13.84 -0.26 -18.02
CA ALA A 419 14.82 -0.09 -16.96
C ALA A 419 14.32 -0.74 -15.66
N ALA A 420 15.23 -1.29 -14.86
CA ALA A 420 14.98 -1.76 -13.50
C ALA A 420 15.84 -0.96 -12.51
N ILE A 421 15.22 -0.03 -11.79
CA ILE A 421 15.88 0.76 -10.74
C ILE A 421 15.95 -0.11 -9.48
N PHE A 422 17.16 -0.56 -9.13
CA PHE A 422 17.44 -1.44 -8.01
C PHE A 422 17.98 -0.66 -6.81
N ALA A 423 17.47 -1.00 -5.63
CA ALA A 423 17.87 -0.42 -4.35
C ALA A 423 17.77 1.13 -4.24
N PRO A 424 16.69 1.79 -4.72
CA PRO A 424 16.46 3.21 -4.45
C PRO A 424 16.31 3.54 -2.95
N GLY A 425 16.16 2.52 -2.08
CA GLY A 425 16.38 2.66 -0.64
C GLY A 425 17.68 3.40 -0.27
N TRP A 426 18.69 3.41 -1.16
CA TRP A 426 19.86 4.29 -1.12
C TRP A 426 19.55 5.72 -0.65
N VAL A 427 18.46 6.34 -1.12
CA VAL A 427 18.09 7.71 -0.74
C VAL A 427 17.95 7.83 0.78
N TYR A 428 17.23 6.91 1.42
CA TYR A 428 17.06 6.85 2.87
C TYR A 428 18.32 6.33 3.58
N GLU A 429 18.94 5.28 3.02
CA GLU A 429 20.04 4.55 3.67
C GLU A 429 21.37 5.31 3.66
N HIS A 430 21.63 6.10 2.62
CA HIS A 430 22.89 6.82 2.42
C HIS A 430 22.81 8.30 2.80
N LEU A 431 21.67 8.96 2.53
CA LEU A 431 21.49 10.40 2.82
C LEU A 431 20.77 10.64 4.17
N GLY A 432 20.17 9.61 4.75
CA GLY A 432 19.60 9.63 6.09
C GLY A 432 18.10 9.95 6.13
N ALA A 433 17.48 9.52 7.23
CA ALA A 433 16.03 9.54 7.41
C ALA A 433 15.42 10.93 7.66
N GLU A 434 16.22 11.93 8.07
CA GLU A 434 15.71 13.24 8.51
C GLU A 434 15.20 14.11 7.37
N ASN A 435 15.94 14.13 6.25
CA ASN A 435 15.60 14.88 5.03
C ASN A 435 15.14 13.93 3.91
N PHE A 436 14.59 12.77 4.25
CA PHE A 436 14.29 11.71 3.30
C PHE A 436 13.34 12.18 2.19
N LEU A 437 12.23 12.85 2.54
CA LEU A 437 11.22 13.27 1.56
C LEU A 437 11.78 14.26 0.52
N ASP A 438 12.63 15.21 0.94
CA ASP A 438 13.23 16.17 0.01
C ASP A 438 14.31 15.53 -0.88
N ASN A 439 15.10 14.60 -0.32
CA ASN A 439 16.06 13.81 -1.10
C ASN A 439 15.39 12.84 -2.09
N GLU A 440 14.23 12.27 -1.72
CA GLU A 440 13.41 11.40 -2.56
C GLU A 440 12.80 12.20 -3.72
N ASN A 441 12.17 13.35 -3.42
CA ASN A 441 11.66 14.28 -4.45
C ASN A 441 12.75 14.64 -5.46
N LYS A 442 13.94 15.03 -4.97
CA LYS A 442 15.10 15.37 -5.81
C LYS A 442 15.61 14.18 -6.63
N PHE A 443 15.68 12.98 -6.04
CA PHE A 443 16.11 11.77 -6.75
C PHE A 443 15.18 11.48 -7.92
N TRP A 444 13.86 11.48 -7.70
CA TRP A 444 12.88 11.25 -8.77
C TRP A 444 12.77 12.42 -9.75
N GLY A 445 12.98 13.66 -9.31
CA GLY A 445 13.05 14.86 -10.16
C GLY A 445 14.17 14.77 -11.21
N LEU A 446 15.36 14.34 -10.80
CA LEU A 446 16.50 14.11 -11.71
C LEU A 446 16.26 13.00 -12.75
N LEU A 447 15.33 12.08 -12.49
CA LEU A 447 14.98 10.99 -13.41
C LEU A 447 13.77 11.30 -14.30
N ALA A 448 12.96 12.31 -13.95
CA ALA A 448 11.63 12.53 -14.51
C ALA A 448 11.59 12.72 -16.04
N GLU A 449 12.66 13.25 -16.65
CA GLU A 449 12.79 13.38 -18.12
C GLU A 449 12.76 12.00 -18.83
N TYR A 450 13.23 10.95 -18.17
CA TYR A 450 13.45 9.61 -18.75
C TYR A 450 12.47 8.56 -18.20
N LEU A 451 11.48 8.98 -17.41
CA LEU A 451 10.48 8.12 -16.77
C LEU A 451 9.11 8.28 -17.46
N PRO A 452 8.70 7.30 -18.30
CA PRO A 452 7.41 7.36 -18.95
C PRO A 452 6.29 7.28 -17.91
N THR A 453 5.26 8.10 -18.06
CA THR A 453 4.22 8.29 -17.04
C THR A 453 2.96 7.46 -17.34
N HIS A 454 2.11 7.26 -16.32
CA HIS A 454 0.76 6.70 -16.52
C HIS A 454 -0.36 7.48 -15.84
N SER A 455 -1.42 7.68 -16.63
CA SER A 455 -2.62 8.45 -16.32
C SER A 455 -3.68 7.63 -15.59
N ILE A 456 -4.49 8.32 -14.79
CA ILE A 456 -5.66 7.77 -14.10
C ILE A 456 -6.84 7.69 -15.09
N CYS A 457 -7.52 6.54 -15.18
CA CYS A 457 -8.63 6.34 -16.12
C CYS A 457 -9.99 5.97 -15.46
N THR A 458 -10.13 6.26 -14.16
CA THR A 458 -11.34 5.96 -13.36
C THR A 458 -11.74 7.12 -12.48
N LEU A 459 -13.06 7.29 -12.26
CA LEU A 459 -13.65 8.27 -11.34
C LEU A 459 -14.55 7.56 -10.30
N PRO A 460 -14.72 8.13 -9.08
CA PRO A 460 -14.16 9.39 -8.62
C PRO A 460 -12.65 9.34 -8.35
N LEU A 461 -11.99 10.48 -8.53
CA LEU A 461 -10.66 10.76 -7.98
C LEU A 461 -10.88 11.52 -6.67
N ALA A 462 -10.25 11.09 -5.60
CA ALA A 462 -10.24 11.79 -4.32
C ALA A 462 -8.88 11.59 -3.63
N THR A 463 -8.31 12.67 -3.09
CA THR A 463 -7.13 12.60 -2.22
C THR A 463 -7.03 13.80 -1.30
N SER A 464 -6.54 13.58 -0.08
CA SER A 464 -6.03 14.58 0.87
C SER A 464 -4.51 14.70 0.84
N PHE A 465 -3.84 14.08 -0.14
CA PHE A 465 -2.38 14.03 -0.30
C PHE A 465 -1.63 13.36 0.86
N SER A 466 -2.32 12.58 1.70
CA SER A 466 -1.67 11.85 2.79
C SER A 466 -0.79 10.71 2.27
N LEU A 467 0.47 10.71 2.71
CA LEU A 467 1.49 9.70 2.39
C LEU A 467 1.29 8.34 3.06
N GLY A 468 0.28 8.19 3.94
CA GLY A 468 0.17 7.04 4.85
C GLY A 468 1.10 7.14 6.06
N MET A 469 1.50 8.36 6.43
CA MET A 469 2.29 8.67 7.61
C MET A 469 2.12 10.15 8.00
N GLY A 470 2.51 10.51 9.22
CA GLY A 470 2.60 11.88 9.70
C GLY A 470 3.26 12.00 11.06
N THR A 471 3.68 13.21 11.45
CA THR A 471 4.12 13.52 12.83
C THR A 471 2.95 13.65 13.81
N SER A 472 1.74 13.78 13.27
CA SER A 472 0.42 13.72 13.92
C SER A 472 -0.61 13.21 12.89
N ARG A 473 -1.84 12.93 13.32
CA ARG A 473 -2.99 12.60 12.45
C ARG A 473 -4.08 13.66 12.56
N PHE A 474 -4.57 14.09 11.40
CA PHE A 474 -5.54 15.16 11.21
C PHE A 474 -6.90 14.66 10.71
N LEU A 475 -7.96 15.36 11.10
CA LEU A 475 -9.32 15.19 10.63
C LEU A 475 -10.01 16.57 10.56
N ALA A 476 -10.51 16.95 9.39
CA ALA A 476 -11.11 18.26 9.13
C ALA A 476 -10.19 19.45 9.54
N GLY A 477 -8.89 19.36 9.24
CA GLY A 477 -7.92 20.42 9.51
C GLY A 477 -7.49 20.54 10.98
N LYS A 478 -7.99 19.66 11.85
CA LYS A 478 -7.65 19.59 13.27
C LYS A 478 -6.87 18.32 13.57
N GLU A 479 -5.89 18.40 14.47
CA GLU A 479 -5.23 17.25 15.06
C GLU A 479 -6.24 16.38 15.85
N GLU A 480 -6.47 15.14 15.37
CA GLU A 480 -7.28 14.11 16.06
C GLU A 480 -6.40 13.26 16.99
N GLN A 481 -5.13 13.08 16.64
CA GLN A 481 -4.15 12.30 17.40
C GLN A 481 -2.74 12.90 17.20
N ALA A 482 -2.11 13.34 18.28
CA ALA A 482 -0.73 13.80 18.26
C ALA A 482 0.26 12.62 18.26
N GLY A 483 1.40 12.79 17.59
CA GLY A 483 2.51 11.84 17.62
C GLY A 483 2.71 11.03 16.32
N PRO A 484 3.91 10.47 16.12
CA PRO A 484 4.31 9.84 14.88
C PRO A 484 3.51 8.57 14.58
N TRP A 485 3.14 8.39 13.32
CA TRP A 485 2.48 7.19 12.83
C TRP A 485 2.83 6.89 11.37
N TYR A 486 2.78 5.60 11.04
CA TYR A 486 2.99 5.04 9.70
C TYR A 486 1.97 3.93 9.46
N ASP A 487 1.17 4.01 8.39
CA ASP A 487 0.32 2.95 7.85
C ASP A 487 0.20 3.16 6.32
N LEU A 488 1.07 2.50 5.57
CA LEU A 488 1.11 2.62 4.11
C LEU A 488 -0.19 2.14 3.42
N SER A 489 -1.02 1.29 4.06
CA SER A 489 -2.34 0.93 3.51
C SER A 489 -3.27 2.14 3.38
N THR A 490 -3.03 3.20 4.16
CA THR A 490 -3.81 4.45 4.17
C THR A 490 -3.30 5.52 3.22
N GLN A 491 -2.11 5.32 2.61
CA GLN A 491 -1.57 6.25 1.60
C GLN A 491 -2.57 6.47 0.46
N GLU A 492 -2.79 7.72 0.06
CA GLU A 492 -3.82 8.06 -0.91
C GLU A 492 -3.30 8.04 -2.36
N ILE A 493 -4.11 8.48 -3.34
CA ILE A 493 -3.65 8.63 -4.72
C ILE A 493 -2.68 9.81 -4.78
N GLN A 494 -1.43 9.56 -5.17
CA GLN A 494 -0.37 10.56 -5.13
C GLN A 494 -0.27 11.32 -6.47
N PRO A 495 0.06 12.63 -6.44
CA PRO A 495 0.16 13.48 -7.62
C PRO A 495 1.44 13.21 -8.44
N LEU A 496 1.58 13.93 -9.55
CA LEU A 496 2.87 14.20 -10.16
C LEU A 496 3.63 15.19 -9.27
N TYR A 497 4.87 14.84 -8.91
CA TYR A 497 5.74 15.71 -8.12
C TYR A 497 6.61 16.51 -9.08
N ALA A 498 6.35 17.81 -9.14
CA ALA A 498 7.04 18.75 -10.03
C ALA A 498 8.18 19.44 -9.27
N GLU A 499 9.40 19.28 -9.78
CA GLU A 499 10.54 20.11 -9.43
C GLU A 499 11.03 20.77 -10.74
N ARG A 500 10.97 22.10 -10.82
CA ARG A 500 11.32 22.85 -12.03
C ARG A 500 12.25 24.02 -11.73
N GLU A 501 13.54 23.71 -11.61
CA GLU A 501 14.66 24.67 -11.59
C GLU A 501 14.41 25.91 -10.70
N GLY A 502 13.89 25.69 -9.48
CA GLY A 502 13.63 26.75 -8.50
C GLY A 502 12.44 27.67 -8.78
N ARG A 503 11.74 27.54 -9.92
CA ARG A 503 10.54 28.37 -10.23
C ARG A 503 9.24 27.82 -9.67
N LEU A 504 9.13 26.49 -9.63
CA LEU A 504 7.97 25.74 -9.13
C LEU A 504 8.45 24.46 -8.45
N SER A 505 7.90 24.17 -7.27
CA SER A 505 8.15 22.95 -6.50
C SER A 505 6.89 22.42 -5.83
N THR A 506 6.81 21.10 -5.70
CA THR A 506 5.80 20.40 -4.90
C THR A 506 6.48 19.48 -3.89
N SER A 507 6.14 19.60 -2.61
CA SER A 507 6.68 18.75 -1.53
C SER A 507 5.57 18.36 -0.54
N CYS A 508 5.88 17.49 0.41
CA CYS A 508 4.89 17.03 1.39
C CYS A 508 5.02 17.82 2.70
N CYS A 509 3.92 18.44 3.16
CA CYS A 509 3.87 19.09 4.47
C CYS A 509 3.27 18.13 5.50
N LEU A 510 3.96 17.91 6.62
CA LEU A 510 3.55 17.00 7.70
C LEU A 510 2.94 17.74 8.90
N GLN A 511 3.11 19.06 8.93
CA GLN A 511 2.82 19.94 10.06
C GLN A 511 1.39 20.49 10.06
N ASP A 512 0.74 20.55 8.89
CA ASP A 512 -0.64 20.99 8.72
C ASP A 512 -1.27 20.18 7.57
N ALA A 513 -2.40 19.53 7.85
CA ALA A 513 -3.11 18.71 6.89
C ALA A 513 -4.62 18.68 7.17
N TRP A 514 -5.43 18.51 6.13
CA TRP A 514 -6.88 18.40 6.29
C TRP A 514 -7.31 17.03 6.81
N SER A 515 -6.76 15.95 6.26
CA SER A 515 -6.98 14.59 6.76
C SER A 515 -5.79 13.68 6.50
N GLY A 516 -5.61 12.66 7.34
CA GLY A 516 -4.43 11.80 7.31
C GLY A 516 -3.26 12.44 8.04
N GLY A 517 -2.07 12.46 7.46
CA GLY A 517 -0.84 12.93 8.13
C GLY A 517 0.06 13.79 7.25
N SER A 518 -0.45 14.24 6.10
CA SER A 518 0.28 15.05 5.13
C SER A 518 -0.67 15.86 4.26
N SER A 519 -0.24 17.03 3.81
CA SER A 519 -0.83 17.80 2.71
C SER A 519 0.21 18.07 1.61
N LEU A 520 -0.21 18.44 0.40
CA LEU A 520 0.73 18.82 -0.66
C LEU A 520 1.07 20.30 -0.55
N ARG A 521 2.33 20.60 -0.22
CA ARG A 521 2.91 21.95 -0.31
C ARG A 521 3.26 22.24 -1.76
N VAL A 522 2.79 23.38 -2.26
CA VAL A 522 2.99 23.86 -3.62
C VAL A 522 3.55 25.27 -3.53
N GLN A 523 4.77 25.46 -4.05
CA GLN A 523 5.54 26.69 -3.90
C GLN A 523 6.13 27.12 -5.24
N GLY A 524 6.44 28.41 -5.36
CA GLY A 524 7.09 28.95 -6.54
C GLY A 524 6.93 30.45 -6.67
N THR A 525 7.09 30.95 -7.89
CA THR A 525 7.07 32.39 -8.19
C THR A 525 6.33 32.66 -9.49
N ILE A 526 5.41 33.63 -9.49
CA ILE A 526 4.76 34.13 -10.71
C ILE A 526 5.72 35.11 -11.39
N PRO A 527 6.20 34.85 -12.63
CA PRO A 527 7.19 35.70 -13.30
C PRO A 527 6.68 37.12 -13.56
N ALA A 528 7.59 38.10 -13.68
CA ALA A 528 7.23 39.49 -13.95
C ALA A 528 6.45 39.62 -15.26
N GLY A 529 5.30 40.29 -15.23
CA GLY A 529 4.39 40.42 -16.37
C GLY A 529 3.43 39.25 -16.60
N GLU A 530 3.65 38.08 -15.99
CA GLU A 530 2.71 36.96 -16.02
C GLU A 530 1.63 37.11 -14.96
N GLU A 531 0.36 36.84 -15.30
CA GLU A 531 -0.76 36.92 -14.36
C GLU A 531 -0.87 35.67 -13.47
N HIS A 532 -0.39 34.52 -13.93
CA HIS A 532 -0.61 33.23 -13.27
C HIS A 532 0.47 32.20 -13.58
N VAL A 533 0.48 31.11 -12.81
CA VAL A 533 1.22 29.88 -13.10
C VAL A 533 0.30 28.66 -12.98
N ALA A 534 0.52 27.67 -13.85
CA ALA A 534 -0.22 26.40 -13.86
C ALA A 534 0.70 25.23 -13.53
N ILE A 535 0.22 24.31 -12.68
CA ILE A 535 1.00 23.20 -12.09
C ILE A 535 0.21 21.90 -12.26
N ARG A 536 0.69 21.01 -13.15
CA ARG A 536 0.06 19.72 -13.48
C ARG A 536 0.10 18.80 -12.26
N LEU A 537 -1.04 18.55 -11.61
CA LEU A 537 -1.12 17.66 -10.44
C LEU A 537 -1.40 16.22 -10.84
N PHE A 538 -2.30 16.00 -11.80
CA PHE A 538 -2.70 14.65 -12.23
C PHE A 538 -2.83 14.58 -13.74
N SER A 539 -2.30 13.50 -14.33
CA SER A 539 -2.69 13.09 -15.66
C SER A 539 -3.88 12.12 -15.59
N LEU A 540 -4.87 12.38 -16.43
CA LEU A 540 -6.11 11.66 -16.62
C LEU A 540 -6.15 11.15 -18.07
N GLN A 541 -6.79 10.01 -18.32
CA GLN A 541 -7.02 9.55 -19.68
C GLN A 541 -8.28 8.71 -19.75
N MET A 542 -9.41 9.40 -19.95
CA MET A 542 -10.73 8.78 -20.04
C MET A 542 -11.75 9.71 -20.72
N PRO A 543 -12.72 9.17 -21.48
CA PRO A 543 -13.89 9.89 -21.95
C PRO A 543 -14.53 10.76 -20.85
N ALA A 544 -14.80 12.02 -21.16
CA ALA A 544 -15.37 12.96 -20.22
C ALA A 544 -16.83 12.61 -19.89
N PRO A 545 -17.21 12.49 -18.61
CA PRO A 545 -18.60 12.48 -18.20
C PRO A 545 -19.26 13.82 -18.59
N PRO A 546 -20.53 13.87 -19.04
CA PRO A 546 -21.16 15.11 -19.51
C PRO A 546 -21.23 16.25 -18.49
N LYS A 547 -21.07 15.93 -17.20
CA LYS A 547 -21.05 16.88 -16.09
C LYS A 547 -20.12 16.38 -14.98
N LEU A 548 -19.14 17.21 -14.64
CA LEU A 548 -18.20 17.01 -13.54
C LEU A 548 -18.48 17.98 -12.39
N PHE A 549 -18.20 17.49 -11.17
CA PHE A 549 -18.09 18.29 -9.96
C PHE A 549 -16.68 18.12 -9.40
N LEU A 550 -16.00 19.23 -9.20
CA LEU A 550 -14.66 19.28 -8.62
C LEU A 550 -14.69 19.99 -7.28
N THR A 551 -13.88 19.52 -6.33
CA THR A 551 -13.64 20.20 -5.05
C THR A 551 -12.14 20.39 -4.88
N LEU A 552 -11.75 21.59 -4.45
CA LEU A 552 -10.40 21.89 -3.98
C LEU A 552 -10.50 22.49 -2.58
N LEU A 553 -9.74 21.93 -1.64
CA LEU A 553 -9.49 22.54 -0.35
C LEU A 553 -8.00 22.91 -0.26
N TYR A 554 -7.73 24.18 0.01
CA TYR A 554 -6.38 24.73 0.04
C TYR A 554 -6.21 25.77 1.15
N LYS A 555 -4.97 26.08 1.50
CA LYS A 555 -4.57 27.10 2.47
C LYS A 555 -3.41 27.88 1.89
N LEU A 556 -3.49 29.20 1.85
CA LEU A 556 -2.40 30.07 1.40
C LEU A 556 -1.51 30.42 2.60
N GLU A 557 -0.20 30.46 2.37
CA GLU A 557 0.81 30.76 3.38
C GLU A 557 1.68 31.94 2.92
N GLY A 558 2.22 32.69 3.88
CA GLY A 558 3.07 33.85 3.64
C GLY A 558 2.46 35.15 4.20
N PRO A 559 3.11 36.30 3.98
CA PRO A 559 2.68 37.58 4.55
C PRO A 559 1.50 38.22 3.82
N HIS A 560 1.26 37.86 2.55
CA HIS A 560 0.26 38.49 1.68
C HIS A 560 -0.61 37.43 0.96
N PRO A 561 -1.31 36.54 1.68
CA PRO A 561 -2.11 35.48 1.06
C PRO A 561 -3.24 36.04 0.18
N ASP A 562 -3.82 37.18 0.56
CA ASP A 562 -4.94 37.82 -0.15
C ASP A 562 -4.55 38.33 -1.55
N GLU A 563 -3.26 38.47 -1.87
CA GLU A 563 -2.81 38.84 -3.22
C GLU A 563 -3.04 37.72 -4.26
N PHE A 564 -3.32 36.49 -3.81
CA PHE A 564 -3.41 35.32 -4.67
C PHE A 564 -4.81 34.72 -4.77
N THR A 565 -5.10 34.13 -5.92
CA THR A 565 -6.28 33.32 -6.18
C THR A 565 -5.85 31.94 -6.66
N VAL A 566 -6.34 30.90 -5.98
CA VAL A 566 -6.09 29.50 -6.33
C VAL A 566 -7.32 28.90 -7.01
N ALA A 567 -7.12 28.25 -8.14
CA ALA A 567 -8.17 27.59 -8.90
C ALA A 567 -7.72 26.22 -9.44
N LEU A 568 -8.67 25.48 -10.00
CA LEU A 568 -8.38 24.29 -10.81
C LEU A 568 -8.46 24.65 -12.30
N GLU A 569 -7.64 23.99 -13.10
CA GLU A 569 -7.73 23.97 -14.55
C GLU A 569 -7.81 22.51 -15.02
N LEU A 570 -8.71 22.23 -15.97
CA LEU A 570 -8.88 20.91 -16.57
C LEU A 570 -8.68 21.00 -18.08
N THR A 571 -7.84 20.15 -18.65
CA THR A 571 -7.62 20.08 -20.11
C THR A 571 -8.24 18.82 -20.73
N THR A 572 -8.56 18.91 -22.03
CA THR A 572 -9.27 17.86 -22.77
C THR A 572 -8.79 17.71 -24.21
N TRP A 573 -8.98 16.53 -24.81
CA TRP A 573 -8.90 16.29 -26.26
C TRP A 573 -10.29 16.00 -26.84
N ASP A 574 -10.44 16.10 -28.16
CA ASP A 574 -11.67 15.68 -28.86
C ASP A 574 -11.81 14.14 -28.88
N SER A 575 -13.05 13.65 -28.81
CA SER A 575 -13.39 12.26 -28.40
C SER A 575 -13.04 11.10 -29.36
N SER A 576 -12.15 11.27 -30.34
CA SER A 576 -11.79 10.20 -31.29
C SER A 576 -10.51 9.42 -30.96
N THR A 577 -9.62 9.90 -30.07
CA THR A 577 -8.32 9.26 -29.82
C THR A 577 -8.04 8.97 -28.34
N CYS A 578 -7.90 7.68 -28.01
CA CYS A 578 -7.09 7.24 -26.88
C CYS A 578 -5.65 7.11 -27.38
N HIS A 579 -4.70 7.84 -26.77
CA HIS A 579 -3.30 7.80 -27.16
C HIS A 579 -2.56 6.69 -26.39
N GLU A 580 -1.95 5.73 -27.10
CA GLU A 580 -1.19 4.61 -26.49
C GLU A 580 0.31 4.92 -26.31
N GLY A 581 0.73 6.17 -26.58
CA GLY A 581 2.11 6.63 -26.44
C GLY A 581 2.49 7.03 -25.01
N ASP A 582 3.67 7.64 -24.85
CA ASP A 582 4.09 8.17 -23.55
C ASP A 582 3.30 9.45 -23.19
N VAL A 583 2.89 9.54 -21.92
CA VAL A 583 2.10 10.61 -21.32
C VAL A 583 2.86 11.95 -21.23
N THR A 584 4.18 11.92 -21.46
CA THR A 584 5.05 13.09 -21.70
C THR A 584 4.89 13.67 -23.11
N SER A 585 4.59 12.83 -24.11
CA SER A 585 4.61 13.14 -25.55
C SER A 585 3.25 13.49 -26.15
N LEU A 586 2.24 13.69 -25.29
CA LEU A 586 0.85 13.85 -25.70
C LEU A 586 0.60 15.18 -26.45
N PRO A 587 -0.07 15.15 -27.63
CA PRO A 587 -0.31 16.33 -28.46
C PRO A 587 -1.11 17.39 -27.71
N GLU A 588 -0.91 18.68 -28.03
CA GLU A 588 -1.54 19.84 -27.37
C GLU A 588 -3.05 19.67 -27.07
N PRO A 589 -3.57 20.21 -25.95
CA PRO A 589 -4.96 20.00 -25.56
C PRO A 589 -5.91 20.86 -26.39
N ASN A 590 -6.82 20.22 -27.11
CA ASN A 590 -7.84 20.89 -27.93
C ASN A 590 -8.81 21.75 -27.10
N GLY A 591 -8.95 21.46 -25.81
CA GLY A 591 -9.71 22.28 -24.86
C GLY A 591 -8.97 22.51 -23.54
N ARG A 592 -9.05 23.75 -23.03
CA ARG A 592 -8.54 24.18 -21.72
C ARG A 592 -9.69 24.87 -20.98
N HIS A 593 -10.09 24.31 -19.84
CA HIS A 593 -11.30 24.71 -19.12
C HIS A 593 -10.93 25.16 -17.71
N GLN A 594 -11.38 26.35 -17.33
CA GLN A 594 -11.48 26.74 -15.92
C GLN A 594 -12.90 26.37 -15.46
N PRO A 595 -13.07 25.39 -14.55
CA PRO A 595 -14.38 24.99 -14.05
C PRO A 595 -15.15 26.16 -13.42
N TRP A 596 -16.46 26.21 -13.61
CA TRP A 596 -17.29 27.30 -13.09
C TRP A 596 -17.43 27.18 -11.57
N PHE A 597 -17.03 28.23 -10.85
CA PHE A 597 -17.12 28.25 -9.39
C PHE A 597 -18.58 28.25 -8.90
N LEU A 598 -18.88 27.36 -7.95
CA LEU A 598 -20.17 27.29 -7.26
C LEU A 598 -20.03 27.90 -5.86
N PRO A 599 -20.67 29.07 -5.58
CA PRO A 599 -20.63 29.70 -4.25
C PRO A 599 -21.28 28.87 -3.13
N ALA A 600 -22.11 27.89 -3.48
CA ALA A 600 -22.70 26.93 -2.55
C ALA A 600 -22.71 25.53 -3.19
N PRO A 601 -22.43 24.46 -2.42
CA PRO A 601 -22.39 23.11 -2.96
C PRO A 601 -23.80 22.58 -3.33
N PRO A 602 -23.92 21.74 -4.38
CA PRO A 602 -25.18 21.06 -4.67
C PRO A 602 -25.69 20.27 -3.45
N PRO A 603 -27.01 20.12 -3.21
CA PRO A 603 -27.53 19.53 -1.97
C PRO A 603 -27.05 18.10 -1.63
N GLY A 604 -26.60 17.32 -2.62
CA GLY A 604 -26.00 15.99 -2.40
C GLY A 604 -24.47 15.98 -2.22
N LEU A 605 -23.82 17.14 -2.28
CA LEU A 605 -22.43 17.40 -1.90
C LEU A 605 -22.35 18.30 -0.66
N ALA A 606 -23.43 19.01 -0.31
CA ALA A 606 -23.52 19.83 0.90
C ALA A 606 -23.15 19.05 2.18
N GLY A 607 -23.49 17.76 2.29
CA GLY A 607 -23.07 16.93 3.43
C GLY A 607 -21.57 16.64 3.54
N LEU A 608 -20.82 16.73 2.42
CA LEU A 608 -19.35 16.66 2.40
C LEU A 608 -18.69 18.01 2.71
N LEU A 609 -19.38 19.12 2.37
CA LEU A 609 -18.84 20.48 2.45
C LEU A 609 -19.40 21.31 3.63
N ALA A 610 -20.37 20.79 4.39
CA ALA A 610 -20.88 21.41 5.63
C ALA A 610 -19.83 21.48 6.75
N ALA A 611 -18.70 20.79 6.62
CA ALA A 611 -17.53 20.98 7.47
C ALA A 611 -16.86 22.35 7.28
N CYS A 612 -17.17 23.09 6.21
CA CYS A 612 -16.55 24.39 5.92
C CYS A 612 -17.26 25.58 6.59
N ASP A 613 -18.50 25.44 7.10
CA ASP A 613 -19.30 26.55 7.63
C ASP A 613 -18.95 26.96 9.08
N ARG A 614 -18.04 26.26 9.76
CA ARG A 614 -17.57 26.62 11.11
C ARG A 614 -16.09 26.31 11.32
N ASP A 615 -15.33 27.37 11.64
CA ASP A 615 -13.97 27.32 12.19
C ASP A 615 -12.98 26.47 11.36
N SER A 616 -12.82 26.81 10.08
CA SER A 616 -12.06 26.02 9.09
C SER A 616 -10.53 25.97 9.30
N HIS A 617 -10.01 26.47 10.42
CA HIS A 617 -8.58 26.50 10.77
C HIS A 617 -7.65 27.07 9.67
N GLY A 618 -8.17 28.02 8.88
CA GLY A 618 -7.47 28.68 7.77
C GLY A 618 -7.58 27.97 6.41
N TRP A 619 -8.26 26.82 6.34
CA TRP A 619 -8.54 26.14 5.09
C TRP A 619 -9.68 26.82 4.33
N THR A 620 -9.49 27.01 3.03
CA THR A 620 -10.46 27.57 2.08
C THR A 620 -10.96 26.46 1.15
N SER A 621 -12.27 26.35 0.99
CA SER A 621 -12.90 25.39 0.08
C SER A 621 -13.43 26.06 -1.18
N ARG A 622 -13.27 25.41 -2.34
CA ARG A 622 -13.88 25.81 -3.60
C ARG A 622 -14.53 24.60 -4.26
N CYS A 623 -15.83 24.73 -4.55
CA CYS A 623 -16.59 23.77 -5.34
C CYS A 623 -16.74 24.31 -6.77
N TYR A 624 -16.68 23.42 -7.75
CA TYR A 624 -16.82 23.78 -9.15
C TYR A 624 -17.71 22.81 -9.91
N GLU A 625 -18.31 23.32 -10.98
CA GLU A 625 -19.09 22.56 -11.96
C GLU A 625 -18.48 22.75 -13.35
N LEU A 626 -18.44 21.69 -14.14
CA LEU A 626 -18.05 21.77 -15.56
C LEU A 626 -18.90 20.81 -16.38
N ASP A 627 -19.68 21.37 -17.33
CA ASP A 627 -20.35 20.60 -18.36
C ASP A 627 -19.39 20.35 -19.52
N LEU A 628 -19.25 19.10 -19.94
CA LEU A 628 -18.37 18.65 -21.02
C LEU A 628 -19.17 17.90 -22.08
N ARG A 629 -18.69 17.93 -23.33
CA ARG A 629 -19.31 17.22 -24.45
C ARG A 629 -18.22 16.69 -25.37
N ASP A 630 -18.39 15.44 -25.80
CA ASP A 630 -17.68 14.85 -26.93
C ASP A 630 -16.15 15.02 -26.88
N CYS A 631 -15.60 14.92 -25.67
CA CYS A 631 -14.17 15.06 -25.36
C CYS A 631 -13.69 14.00 -24.34
N SER A 632 -12.37 13.92 -24.16
CA SER A 632 -11.69 13.09 -23.15
C SER A 632 -10.90 13.96 -22.18
N LEU A 633 -10.87 13.58 -20.90
CA LEU A 633 -10.07 14.24 -19.87
C LEU A 633 -8.58 13.93 -20.06
N ARG A 634 -7.72 14.96 -19.94
CA ARG A 634 -6.26 14.87 -20.09
C ARG A 634 -5.50 15.23 -18.83
N ASP A 635 -5.55 16.47 -18.36
CA ASP A 635 -4.76 16.90 -17.20
C ASP A 635 -5.59 17.75 -16.25
N LEU A 636 -5.34 17.60 -14.95
CA LEU A 636 -5.86 18.44 -13.90
C LEU A 636 -4.69 19.19 -13.25
N SER A 637 -4.75 20.51 -13.30
CA SER A 637 -3.72 21.43 -12.82
C SER A 637 -4.24 22.32 -11.70
N LEU A 638 -3.34 22.70 -10.79
CA LEU A 638 -3.54 23.87 -9.94
C LEU A 638 -3.21 25.13 -10.76
N LEU A 639 -4.04 26.16 -10.65
CA LEU A 639 -3.80 27.49 -11.21
C LEU A 639 -3.63 28.47 -10.05
N VAL A 640 -2.50 29.18 -10.00
CA VAL A 640 -2.26 30.24 -9.00
C VAL A 640 -2.09 31.56 -9.74
N SER A 641 -3.01 32.49 -9.51
CA SER A 641 -3.07 33.80 -10.16
C SER A 641 -2.89 34.93 -9.15
N ARG A 642 -2.25 36.03 -9.54
CA ARG A 642 -2.24 37.28 -8.74
C ARG A 642 -3.52 38.08 -8.96
N GLN A 643 -4.03 38.78 -7.94
CA GLN A 643 -5.25 39.59 -8.06
C GLN A 643 -5.06 40.88 -8.89
N GLN A 644 -3.83 41.39 -9.01
CA GLN A 644 -3.50 42.55 -9.85
C GLN A 644 -2.20 42.31 -10.63
N PRO A 645 -2.13 42.61 -11.94
CA PRO A 645 -0.91 42.53 -12.74
C PRO A 645 0.25 43.33 -12.11
N GLY A 646 1.38 42.66 -11.90
CA GLY A 646 2.55 43.23 -11.21
C GLY A 646 3.80 43.22 -12.09
N PRO A 647 4.60 44.30 -12.11
CA PRO A 647 5.89 44.34 -12.82
C PRO A 647 7.01 43.58 -12.10
N ALA A 648 6.74 43.02 -10.92
CA ALA A 648 7.67 42.23 -10.12
C ALA A 648 7.32 40.74 -10.18
N GLU A 649 8.35 39.90 -10.03
CA GLU A 649 8.17 38.50 -9.67
C GLU A 649 7.56 38.41 -8.26
N THR A 650 6.61 37.50 -8.05
CA THR A 650 5.91 37.40 -6.75
C THR A 650 5.87 35.94 -6.26
N PRO A 651 6.51 35.62 -5.13
CA PRO A 651 6.54 34.26 -4.59
C PRO A 651 5.24 33.90 -3.88
N PHE A 652 4.84 32.64 -3.95
CA PHE A 652 3.66 32.11 -3.27
C PHE A 652 3.95 30.77 -2.59
N SER A 653 3.15 30.44 -1.57
CA SER A 653 3.13 29.13 -0.92
C SER A 653 1.69 28.73 -0.63
N CYS A 654 1.34 27.50 -0.95
CA CYS A 654 -0.01 26.98 -0.78
C CYS A 654 0.03 25.51 -0.35
N LEU A 655 -0.74 25.14 0.67
CA LEU A 655 -1.03 23.75 1.01
C LEU A 655 -2.33 23.33 0.33
N LEU A 656 -2.33 22.17 -0.33
CA LEU A 656 -3.54 21.50 -0.81
C LEU A 656 -3.89 20.38 0.18
N GLY A 657 -5.02 20.55 0.87
CA GLY A 657 -5.50 19.62 1.90
C GLY A 657 -6.47 18.59 1.35
N GLU A 658 -7.17 18.90 0.26
CA GLU A 658 -8.08 17.97 -0.40
C GLU A 658 -8.29 18.32 -1.88
N LEU A 659 -8.39 17.31 -2.73
CA LEU A 659 -8.81 17.43 -4.12
C LEU A 659 -9.77 16.28 -4.45
N ARG A 660 -10.91 16.61 -5.08
CA ARG A 660 -11.89 15.63 -5.57
C ARG A 660 -12.32 15.95 -7.00
N VAL A 661 -12.50 14.90 -7.82
CA VAL A 661 -13.19 14.95 -9.11
C VAL A 661 -14.24 13.85 -9.13
N SER A 662 -15.49 14.22 -9.37
CA SER A 662 -16.63 13.30 -9.37
C SER A 662 -17.57 13.59 -10.54
N ALA A 663 -18.37 12.58 -10.91
CA ALA A 663 -19.32 12.68 -12.00
C ALA A 663 -20.73 12.32 -11.50
N ARG A 664 -21.74 13.08 -11.93
CA ARG A 664 -23.14 12.69 -11.77
C ARG A 664 -23.72 12.32 -13.13
N ARG A 665 -24.24 11.10 -13.27
CA ARG A 665 -25.15 10.78 -14.36
C ARG A 665 -26.43 11.59 -14.18
N CYS A 666 -26.65 12.59 -15.02
CA CYS A 666 -27.99 13.17 -15.19
C CYS A 666 -28.97 12.04 -15.52
N ARG A 667 -30.13 11.99 -14.85
CA ARG A 667 -31.19 11.06 -15.25
C ARG A 667 -31.55 11.34 -16.71
N PRO A 668 -31.64 10.32 -17.59
CA PRO A 668 -32.14 10.53 -18.94
C PRO A 668 -33.55 11.13 -18.83
N ARG A 669 -33.71 12.35 -19.33
CA ARG A 669 -34.99 13.06 -19.34
C ARG A 669 -35.96 12.20 -20.14
N ALA A 670 -36.99 11.65 -19.48
CA ALA A 670 -37.88 10.67 -20.09
C ALA A 670 -38.46 11.26 -21.40
N ALA A 671 -38.13 10.62 -22.52
CA ALA A 671 -38.60 11.07 -23.82
C ALA A 671 -40.14 11.04 -23.82
N PRO A 672 -40.82 12.08 -24.34
CA PRO A 672 -42.27 12.06 -24.45
C PRO A 672 -42.67 10.86 -25.31
N ARG A 673 -43.63 10.06 -24.82
CA ARG A 673 -44.11 8.86 -25.52
C ARG A 673 -44.61 9.25 -26.91
N ARG A 674 -43.84 8.94 -27.95
CA ARG A 674 -44.37 8.91 -29.32
C ARG A 674 -45.29 7.70 -29.43
N GLU A 675 -46.52 7.95 -29.84
CA GLU A 675 -47.51 6.89 -30.05
C GLU A 675 -47.08 5.99 -31.21
N SER A 676 -47.20 4.68 -31.03
CA SER A 676 -46.72 3.70 -32.00
C SER A 676 -47.73 3.51 -33.14
N GLY A 677 -47.61 4.34 -34.18
CA GLY A 677 -48.26 4.11 -35.47
C GLY A 677 -47.85 2.76 -36.07
N ARG A 678 -48.82 2.02 -36.64
CA ARG A 678 -48.61 0.69 -37.22
C ARG A 678 -47.83 0.73 -38.55
N ALA A 679 -46.93 -0.23 -38.73
CA ALA A 679 -46.46 -0.70 -40.03
C ALA A 679 -46.39 -2.26 -40.02
N PRO A 680 -46.56 -2.96 -41.16
CA PRO A 680 -46.81 -4.41 -41.19
C PRO A 680 -45.53 -5.27 -41.21
N ALA A 681 -45.71 -6.58 -41.02
CA ALA A 681 -44.63 -7.57 -40.88
C ALA A 681 -44.18 -8.19 -42.21
N ALA A 682 -42.93 -8.68 -42.22
CA ALA A 682 -42.32 -9.52 -43.26
C ALA A 682 -41.47 -10.64 -42.58
N PRO A 683 -41.10 -11.74 -43.26
CA PRO A 683 -40.87 -13.04 -42.61
C PRO A 683 -39.45 -13.32 -42.07
N GLY A 684 -39.31 -14.53 -41.51
CA GLY A 684 -38.23 -14.97 -40.61
C GLY A 684 -36.87 -15.38 -41.23
N PRO A 685 -36.01 -16.06 -40.43
CA PRO A 685 -34.56 -15.80 -40.46
C PRO A 685 -33.69 -16.78 -41.26
N ALA A 686 -32.58 -16.26 -41.80
CA ALA A 686 -31.42 -17.04 -42.22
C ALA A 686 -30.36 -17.11 -41.10
N ARG A 687 -29.75 -18.28 -40.90
CA ARG A 687 -28.65 -18.47 -39.92
C ARG A 687 -27.28 -18.18 -40.54
N PRO A 688 -26.43 -17.30 -39.95
CA PRO A 688 -25.01 -17.29 -40.22
C PRO A 688 -24.26 -18.39 -39.44
N ARG A 689 -23.07 -18.78 -39.92
CA ARG A 689 -22.13 -19.69 -39.23
C ARG A 689 -21.25 -18.89 -38.24
N PRO A 690 -20.67 -19.52 -37.20
CA PRO A 690 -19.76 -18.83 -36.29
C PRO A 690 -18.46 -18.42 -36.99
N ALA A 691 -18.09 -17.15 -36.87
CA ALA A 691 -16.76 -16.65 -37.20
C ALA A 691 -15.83 -16.74 -35.98
N ARG A 692 -14.52 -16.85 -36.21
CA ARG A 692 -13.51 -16.71 -35.16
C ARG A 692 -13.35 -15.22 -34.81
N PRO A 693 -13.10 -14.84 -33.54
CA PRO A 693 -12.71 -13.49 -33.20
C PRO A 693 -11.31 -13.17 -33.75
N GLY A 694 -11.13 -11.93 -34.23
CA GLY A 694 -9.81 -11.33 -34.43
C GLY A 694 -9.27 -10.73 -33.12
N PRO A 695 -8.06 -10.14 -33.13
CA PRO A 695 -7.45 -9.57 -31.92
C PRO A 695 -8.12 -8.25 -31.46
N ASP A 696 -8.81 -7.55 -32.35
CA ASP A 696 -9.39 -6.23 -32.09
C ASP A 696 -10.71 -6.33 -31.31
N GLY A 697 -10.61 -6.49 -29.99
CA GLY A 697 -11.74 -6.39 -29.08
C GLY A 697 -12.27 -4.94 -29.01
N PRO A 698 -13.60 -4.70 -29.06
CA PRO A 698 -14.15 -3.35 -28.96
C PRO A 698 -13.82 -2.74 -27.59
N ALA A 699 -13.36 -1.49 -27.60
CA ALA A 699 -12.95 -0.77 -26.39
C ALA A 699 -14.06 -0.78 -25.33
N VAL A 700 -13.79 -1.41 -24.18
CA VAL A 700 -14.72 -1.48 -23.06
C VAL A 700 -14.90 -0.07 -22.50
N PRO A 701 -16.12 0.50 -22.47
CA PRO A 701 -16.33 1.86 -21.97
C PRO A 701 -15.92 1.95 -20.48
N PRO A 702 -15.42 3.11 -20.02
CA PRO A 702 -14.98 3.27 -18.64
C PRO A 702 -16.07 2.90 -17.64
N GLN A 703 -15.69 2.24 -16.54
CA GLN A 703 -16.59 1.92 -15.44
C GLN A 703 -16.93 3.18 -14.62
N VAL A 704 -17.67 4.10 -15.24
CA VAL A 704 -18.37 5.18 -14.52
C VAL A 704 -19.43 4.53 -13.64
N LEU A 705 -19.18 4.55 -12.32
CA LEU A 705 -20.05 4.03 -11.27
C LEU A 705 -21.53 4.27 -11.59
N ASP A 706 -22.32 3.21 -11.53
CA ASP A 706 -23.72 3.23 -11.95
C ASP A 706 -24.57 4.10 -11.01
N ALA A 707 -25.57 4.79 -11.58
CA ALA A 707 -26.46 5.68 -10.86
C ALA A 707 -27.30 4.96 -9.79
N ALA A 708 -27.43 3.63 -9.86
CA ALA A 708 -28.04 2.84 -8.79
C ALA A 708 -27.27 2.91 -7.46
N SER A 709 -25.95 3.17 -7.47
CA SER A 709 -25.13 3.20 -6.24
C SER A 709 -25.47 4.38 -5.32
N ALA A 710 -25.76 5.55 -5.91
CA ALA A 710 -26.00 6.82 -5.24
C ALA A 710 -27.47 7.08 -4.87
N ALA A 711 -28.39 6.22 -5.32
CA ALA A 711 -29.81 6.25 -4.94
C ALA A 711 -30.18 5.19 -3.89
N ALA A 712 -29.30 4.22 -3.63
CA ALA A 712 -29.45 3.24 -2.56
C ALA A 712 -28.93 3.80 -1.24
N ALA A 713 -29.70 3.63 -0.16
CA ALA A 713 -29.25 4.01 1.19
C ALA A 713 -27.92 3.30 1.56
N PRO A 714 -27.00 3.96 2.29
CA PRO A 714 -25.69 3.38 2.63
C PRO A 714 -25.81 1.97 3.24
N PRO A 715 -24.95 1.01 2.87
CA PRO A 715 -24.98 -0.31 3.47
C PRO A 715 -24.73 -0.25 4.99
N GLN A 716 -25.31 -1.20 5.72
CA GLN A 716 -25.10 -1.36 7.15
C GLN A 716 -23.99 -2.39 7.38
N VAL A 717 -23.12 -2.15 8.36
CA VAL A 717 -22.15 -3.14 8.86
C VAL A 717 -22.90 -4.26 9.58
N ARG A 718 -22.61 -5.52 9.25
CA ARG A 718 -23.33 -6.69 9.78
C ARG A 718 -22.38 -7.68 10.43
N GLY A 719 -22.90 -8.46 11.39
CA GLY A 719 -22.17 -9.58 11.97
C GLY A 719 -20.85 -9.20 12.64
N LEU A 720 -20.78 -8.01 13.28
CA LEU A 720 -19.58 -7.59 14.00
C LEU A 720 -19.37 -8.52 15.21
N ALA A 721 -18.25 -9.23 15.22
CA ALA A 721 -17.87 -10.18 16.26
C ALA A 721 -16.44 -9.90 16.74
N ALA A 722 -16.13 -10.39 17.94
CA ALA A 722 -14.80 -10.36 18.53
C ALA A 722 -14.27 -11.79 18.78
N SER A 723 -12.96 -11.96 18.67
CA SER A 723 -12.24 -13.23 18.79
C SER A 723 -10.80 -12.98 19.24
N GLN A 724 -10.05 -14.01 19.64
CA GLN A 724 -8.65 -13.88 20.08
C GLN A 724 -8.47 -12.80 21.18
N LEU A 725 -9.40 -12.78 22.16
CA LEU A 725 -9.36 -11.88 23.32
C LEU A 725 -8.24 -12.32 24.27
N TRP A 726 -7.34 -11.39 24.58
CA TRP A 726 -6.22 -11.62 25.47
C TRP A 726 -6.07 -10.45 26.45
N TRP A 727 -6.14 -10.75 27.74
CA TRP A 727 -5.99 -9.81 28.83
C TRP A 727 -4.57 -9.84 29.39
N GLN A 728 -4.03 -8.66 29.66
CA GLN A 728 -2.76 -8.45 30.34
C GLN A 728 -2.93 -7.41 31.46
N GLU A 729 -1.88 -7.22 32.25
CA GLU A 729 -1.74 -6.07 33.14
C GLU A 729 -1.70 -4.77 32.33
N GLY A 730 -2.33 -3.71 32.83
CA GLY A 730 -2.36 -2.40 32.17
C GLY A 730 -1.11 -1.55 32.45
N PRO A 731 -0.99 -0.37 31.80
CA PRO A 731 0.12 0.56 32.05
C PRO A 731 0.04 1.27 33.41
N GLY A 732 -1.08 1.16 34.12
CA GLY A 732 -1.24 1.58 35.53
C GLY A 732 -1.82 0.45 36.39
N PRO A 733 -1.64 0.49 37.72
CA PRO A 733 -1.99 -0.62 38.62
C PRO A 733 -3.48 -0.98 38.59
N GLU A 734 -4.36 0.02 38.51
CA GLU A 734 -5.83 -0.15 38.43
C GLU A 734 -6.35 -0.45 37.01
N GLN A 735 -5.45 -0.72 36.05
CA GLN A 735 -5.78 -0.99 34.66
C GLN A 735 -5.42 -2.41 34.23
N LEU A 736 -6.16 -2.86 33.22
CA LEU A 736 -5.87 -4.02 32.40
C LEU A 736 -5.54 -3.53 30.98
N SER A 737 -4.87 -4.37 30.21
CA SER A 737 -4.70 -4.18 28.78
C SER A 737 -5.42 -5.31 28.03
N LEU A 738 -6.27 -4.98 27.06
CA LEU A 738 -7.02 -5.95 26.25
C LEU A 738 -6.61 -5.86 24.78
N SER A 739 -6.26 -7.01 24.20
CA SER A 739 -6.10 -7.17 22.75
C SER A 739 -7.17 -8.11 22.21
N LEU A 740 -7.80 -7.79 21.08
CA LEU A 740 -8.84 -8.60 20.46
C LEU A 740 -8.92 -8.40 18.93
N THR A 741 -9.37 -9.43 18.23
CA THR A 741 -9.58 -9.44 16.77
C THR A 741 -11.06 -9.27 16.44
N LEU A 742 -11.41 -8.13 15.84
CA LEU A 742 -12.74 -7.78 15.33
C LEU A 742 -12.92 -8.23 13.88
N ARG A 743 -14.09 -8.80 13.56
CA ARG A 743 -14.50 -9.20 12.19
C ARG A 743 -15.93 -8.76 11.91
N TRP A 744 -16.22 -8.35 10.69
CA TRP A 744 -17.57 -7.97 10.25
C TRP A 744 -17.82 -8.28 8.77
N ALA A 745 -19.04 -8.03 8.31
CA ALA A 745 -19.44 -8.13 6.91
C ALA A 745 -19.92 -6.76 6.39
N PHE A 746 -19.44 -6.39 5.20
CA PHE A 746 -19.88 -5.21 4.44
C PHE A 746 -19.81 -5.54 2.93
N PRO A 747 -20.66 -4.96 2.06
CA PRO A 747 -20.60 -5.26 0.64
C PRO A 747 -19.25 -4.88 0.00
N PRO A 748 -18.57 -5.80 -0.72
CA PRO A 748 -17.29 -5.51 -1.37
C PRO A 748 -17.32 -4.28 -2.27
N GLY A 749 -16.25 -3.49 -2.26
CA GLY A 749 -16.10 -2.30 -3.10
C GLY A 749 -17.01 -1.11 -2.77
N ARG A 750 -17.95 -1.20 -1.81
CA ARG A 750 -18.76 -0.04 -1.37
C ARG A 750 -18.00 0.87 -0.39
N ALA A 751 -17.15 0.30 0.45
CA ALA A 751 -16.24 1.05 1.32
C ALA A 751 -14.91 1.35 0.62
N ARG A 752 -14.26 2.43 1.05
CA ARG A 752 -12.83 2.73 0.86
C ARG A 752 -11.99 2.12 1.99
N CYS A 753 -12.47 2.26 3.22
CA CYS A 753 -11.90 1.70 4.46
C CYS A 753 -12.96 1.77 5.58
N PHE A 754 -12.59 1.37 6.79
CA PHE A 754 -13.39 1.52 8.00
C PHE A 754 -12.59 2.26 9.08
N ARG A 755 -13.20 3.19 9.80
CA ARG A 755 -12.66 3.78 11.04
C ARG A 755 -13.08 2.90 12.21
N LEU A 756 -12.10 2.46 13.00
CA LEU A 756 -12.35 1.73 14.23
C LEU A 756 -12.29 2.71 15.39
N ARG A 757 -13.35 2.80 16.19
CA ARG A 757 -13.40 3.72 17.33
C ARG A 757 -13.70 3.00 18.65
N SER A 758 -12.99 3.39 19.70
CA SER A 758 -13.25 3.01 21.08
C SER A 758 -14.08 4.09 21.76
N ARG A 759 -15.20 3.72 22.36
CA ARG A 759 -15.93 4.59 23.28
C ARG A 759 -15.60 4.12 24.70
N GLY A 760 -14.86 4.98 25.40
CA GLY A 760 -14.05 4.64 26.59
C GLY A 760 -14.76 3.79 27.64
N ALA A 761 -14.03 2.82 28.18
CA ALA A 761 -14.58 1.80 29.06
C ALA A 761 -14.92 2.33 30.46
N GLY A 762 -16.09 1.95 30.96
CA GLY A 762 -16.63 2.45 32.22
C GLY A 762 -17.25 1.35 33.07
N CYS A 763 -16.94 1.38 34.36
CA CYS A 763 -17.64 0.62 35.40
C CYS A 763 -18.87 1.37 35.95
N GLY A 764 -19.07 2.64 35.56
CA GLY A 764 -20.20 3.50 35.91
C GLY A 764 -20.85 4.16 34.68
N ARG A 765 -21.92 4.94 34.89
CA ARG A 765 -22.79 5.49 33.82
C ARG A 765 -22.21 6.63 32.96
N GLY A 766 -20.89 6.83 32.96
CA GLY A 766 -20.24 7.84 32.12
C GLY A 766 -20.26 7.45 30.63
N ARG A 767 -20.37 8.44 29.74
CA ARG A 767 -20.09 8.29 28.30
C ARG A 767 -18.87 9.13 27.95
N ALA A 768 -17.73 8.47 27.74
CA ALA A 768 -16.56 9.10 27.13
C ALA A 768 -16.82 9.46 25.65
N PRO A 769 -16.02 10.37 25.04
CA PRO A 769 -15.94 10.49 23.59
C PRO A 769 -15.50 9.17 22.92
N ALA A 770 -15.56 9.14 21.57
CA ALA A 770 -15.19 7.97 20.78
C ALA A 770 -13.83 8.20 20.07
N GLU A 771 -12.76 7.73 20.71
CA GLU A 771 -11.37 7.82 20.25
C GLU A 771 -11.13 6.92 19.04
N LEU A 772 -10.28 7.34 18.11
CA LEU A 772 -9.88 6.54 16.96
C LEU A 772 -8.84 5.48 17.38
N LEU A 773 -9.11 4.21 17.11
CA LEU A 773 -8.15 3.12 17.30
C LEU A 773 -7.26 2.91 16.08
N GLY A 774 -7.77 3.21 14.88
CA GLY A 774 -7.08 3.07 13.62
C GLY A 774 -8.02 2.91 12.43
N LEU A 775 -7.46 2.54 11.28
CA LEU A 775 -8.19 2.31 10.03
C LEU A 775 -8.04 0.86 9.58
N ALA A 776 -9.08 0.28 9.00
CA ALA A 776 -9.01 -1.03 8.35
C ALA A 776 -9.31 -0.88 6.84
N PRO A 777 -8.44 -1.38 5.94
CA PRO A 777 -8.78 -1.49 4.52
C PRO A 777 -9.74 -2.68 4.25
N ALA A 778 -9.72 -3.70 5.12
CA ALA A 778 -10.54 -4.91 5.05
C ALA A 778 -11.65 -4.93 6.12
N CYS A 779 -12.48 -6.00 6.15
CA CYS A 779 -13.53 -6.18 7.17
C CYS A 779 -13.03 -6.90 8.45
N LEU A 780 -11.79 -6.60 8.84
CA LEU A 780 -11.00 -7.26 9.88
C LEU A 780 -10.07 -6.21 10.51
N TYR A 781 -9.94 -6.23 11.84
CA TYR A 781 -9.01 -5.36 12.59
C TYR A 781 -8.67 -5.98 13.95
N ARG A 782 -7.39 -6.04 14.32
CA ARG A 782 -6.98 -6.37 15.69
C ARG A 782 -6.76 -5.10 16.48
N ALA A 783 -7.60 -4.87 17.50
CA ALA A 783 -7.28 -3.87 18.52
C ALA A 783 -6.24 -4.48 19.46
N VAL A 784 -5.15 -3.76 19.71
CA VAL A 784 -4.05 -4.19 20.57
C VAL A 784 -3.93 -3.25 21.75
N GLY A 785 -3.57 -3.78 22.91
CA GLY A 785 -3.09 -2.99 24.04
C GLY A 785 -4.12 -2.15 24.79
N LEU A 786 -5.42 -2.21 24.45
CA LEU A 786 -6.45 -1.26 24.91
C LEU A 786 -6.46 -1.12 26.44
N PRO A 787 -6.20 0.07 27.00
CA PRO A 787 -6.22 0.29 28.45
C PRO A 787 -7.67 0.35 28.96
N LEU A 788 -8.01 -0.51 29.91
CA LEU A 788 -9.35 -0.66 30.49
C LEU A 788 -9.27 -0.64 32.03
N PRO A 789 -10.24 -0.07 32.76
CA PRO A 789 -10.26 -0.15 34.21
C PRO A 789 -10.48 -1.60 34.68
N ARG A 790 -9.84 -2.00 35.79
CA ARG A 790 -10.12 -3.28 36.45
C ARG A 790 -11.59 -3.36 36.90
N PRO A 791 -12.27 -4.49 36.70
CA PRO A 791 -13.66 -4.65 37.13
C PRO A 791 -13.76 -4.88 38.64
N PRO A 792 -14.58 -4.09 39.38
CA PRO A 792 -14.83 -4.34 40.80
C PRO A 792 -15.50 -5.71 41.04
N ALA A 793 -15.30 -6.27 42.23
CA ALA A 793 -15.89 -7.55 42.60
C ALA A 793 -17.43 -7.50 42.48
N GLY A 794 -17.99 -8.40 41.68
CA GLY A 794 -19.44 -8.49 41.41
C GLY A 794 -20.02 -7.44 40.46
N GLN A 795 -19.22 -6.50 39.93
CA GLN A 795 -19.69 -5.44 39.03
C GLN A 795 -18.99 -5.52 37.66
N PRO A 796 -19.71 -5.86 36.57
CA PRO A 796 -19.14 -5.86 35.23
C PRO A 796 -18.92 -4.42 34.75
N CYS A 797 -17.85 -4.21 34.01
CA CYS A 797 -17.56 -2.96 33.31
C CYS A 797 -17.85 -3.12 31.81
N ARG A 798 -18.05 -1.99 31.12
CA ARG A 798 -18.49 -1.94 29.73
C ARG A 798 -17.46 -1.23 28.86
N LEU A 799 -17.02 -1.89 27.79
CA LEU A 799 -16.34 -1.29 26.64
C LEU A 799 -17.32 -1.27 25.44
N GLU A 800 -17.27 -0.22 24.62
CA GLU A 800 -18.05 -0.13 23.38
C GLU A 800 -17.13 0.16 22.19
N LEU A 801 -17.10 -0.75 21.22
CA LEU A 801 -16.28 -0.68 20.01
C LEU A 801 -17.18 -0.44 18.79
N LEU A 802 -16.73 0.43 17.89
CA LEU A 802 -17.50 0.94 16.76
C LEU A 802 -16.74 0.76 15.43
N VAL A 803 -17.49 0.40 14.39
CA VAL A 803 -16.99 0.25 13.01
C VAL A 803 -17.75 1.23 12.11
N GLU A 804 -17.12 2.36 11.80
CA GLU A 804 -17.63 3.42 10.93
C GLU A 804 -17.16 3.15 9.48
N PRO A 805 -18.06 2.78 8.54
CA PRO A 805 -17.67 2.54 7.15
C PRO A 805 -17.45 3.86 6.39
N VAL A 806 -16.25 4.06 5.83
CA VAL A 806 -15.95 5.19 4.94
C VAL A 806 -16.25 4.74 3.51
N LEU A 807 -17.20 5.40 2.84
CA LEU A 807 -17.61 5.05 1.46
C LEU A 807 -16.58 5.50 0.41
N ARG A 808 -16.68 4.99 -0.83
CA ARG A 808 -15.82 5.43 -1.96
C ARG A 808 -16.13 6.82 -2.52
N ASP A 809 -17.34 7.32 -2.27
CA ASP A 809 -17.71 8.74 -2.45
C ASP A 809 -17.47 9.57 -1.18
N GLU A 810 -17.02 8.90 -0.10
CA GLU A 810 -16.77 9.43 1.25
C GLU A 810 -17.96 10.17 1.88
N LEU A 811 -19.17 9.96 1.36
CA LEU A 811 -20.39 10.48 1.97
C LEU A 811 -20.53 9.95 3.41
N PRO A 812 -20.86 10.81 4.38
CA PRO A 812 -20.96 10.40 5.79
C PRO A 812 -22.07 9.36 5.96
N VAL A 813 -21.73 8.25 6.60
CA VAL A 813 -22.68 7.16 6.89
C VAL A 813 -23.33 7.40 8.24
N ASP A 814 -24.67 7.38 8.26
CA ASP A 814 -25.49 7.49 9.47
C ASP A 814 -25.01 6.55 10.60
N PRO A 815 -24.81 7.05 11.85
CA PRO A 815 -24.33 6.25 12.97
C PRO A 815 -25.18 5.01 13.33
N GLY A 816 -26.46 4.98 12.96
CA GLY A 816 -27.32 3.80 13.09
C GLY A 816 -27.02 2.67 12.08
N ARG A 817 -26.08 2.89 11.15
CA ARG A 817 -25.60 1.90 10.17
C ARG A 817 -24.18 1.38 10.46
N TRP A 818 -23.51 1.95 11.45
CA TRP A 818 -22.19 1.53 11.92
C TRP A 818 -22.28 0.16 12.61
N GLY A 819 -21.18 -0.58 12.64
CA GLY A 819 -21.08 -1.79 13.46
C GLY A 819 -20.87 -1.41 14.91
N ARG A 820 -21.54 -2.08 15.85
CA ARG A 820 -21.40 -1.78 17.29
C ARG A 820 -21.23 -3.07 18.09
N LEU A 821 -20.14 -3.16 18.86
CA LEU A 821 -19.88 -4.27 19.76
C LEU A 821 -19.76 -3.75 21.19
N VAL A 822 -20.53 -4.34 22.10
CA VAL A 822 -20.52 -4.02 23.53
C VAL A 822 -19.91 -5.19 24.26
N LEU A 823 -18.71 -5.00 24.82
CA LEU A 823 -18.05 -5.99 25.66
C LEU A 823 -18.38 -5.69 27.13
N LEU A 824 -19.03 -6.64 27.79
CA LEU A 824 -19.31 -6.64 29.22
C LEU A 824 -18.33 -7.61 29.88
N TYR A 825 -17.39 -7.08 30.66
CA TYR A 825 -16.31 -7.86 31.26
C TYR A 825 -16.32 -7.76 32.78
N SER A 826 -16.06 -8.89 33.46
CA SER A 826 -16.04 -8.98 34.92
C SER A 826 -14.77 -9.64 35.44
N ALA A 827 -14.47 -9.42 36.72
CA ALA A 827 -13.44 -10.17 37.43
C ALA A 827 -13.78 -11.68 37.43
N PRO A 828 -12.77 -12.58 37.55
CA PRO A 828 -13.01 -13.98 37.84
C PRO A 828 -13.94 -14.14 39.05
N ALA A 829 -14.89 -15.08 38.96
CA ALA A 829 -15.64 -15.51 40.12
C ALA A 829 -14.66 -16.08 41.16
N GLY A 830 -14.55 -15.42 42.31
CA GLY A 830 -13.64 -15.84 43.38
C GLY A 830 -13.98 -17.24 43.85
N GLY A 831 -13.11 -18.21 43.53
CA GLY A 831 -13.26 -19.57 44.03
C GLY A 831 -13.15 -19.57 45.55
N THR A 832 -14.17 -20.07 46.24
CA THR A 832 -14.19 -20.22 47.70
C THR A 832 -13.30 -21.39 48.15
N GLY A 833 -12.00 -21.31 47.83
CA GLY A 833 -10.97 -22.13 48.45
C GLY A 833 -10.65 -21.54 49.82
N GLY A 834 -11.36 -22.00 50.85
CA GLY A 834 -11.04 -21.62 52.23
C GLY A 834 -9.71 -22.21 52.68
N ASP A 835 -9.04 -21.55 53.62
CA ASP A 835 -7.75 -21.98 54.16
C ASP A 835 -7.79 -23.43 54.69
N GLY A 836 -6.98 -24.29 54.08
CA GLY A 836 -6.96 -25.74 54.29
C GLY A 836 -5.98 -26.26 55.34
N ARG A 837 -5.37 -25.34 56.12
CA ARG A 837 -4.18 -25.50 56.98
C ARG A 837 -2.84 -25.56 56.25
#